data_AF-A0A954PYN2-F1
#
_entry.id   AF-A0A954PYN2-F1
#
_cell.length_a   1.000
_cell.length_b   1.000
_cell.length_c   1.000
_cell.angle_alpha   90.00
_cell.angle_beta   90.00
_cell.angle_gamma   90.00
#
_symmetry.space_group_name_H-M   'P 1'
#
loop_
_entity.id
_entity.type
_entity.pdbx_description
1 polymer ?
#
loop_
_entity_poly.entity_id
_entity_poly.type
_entity_poly.pdbx_seq_one_letter_code
_entity_poly.pdbx_strand_id
1 'polypeptide(L)'
;IGCQPSGVRADTLRNAKPLEQLLTATDKSFLAQQVRLRGDARRGALVFYTSAAACVNCHGSGDNASPLGPDLAKLGDVTDEHVIESLLDPSKKIREGYQTNNILMDDGTVVSGLIAEQTDEMIAIRSASDLTRRQTFARDEIVEIKPTTKSMMPDGLAASLGDQRDFFDLARYVMEVAAGGPDRAASLKPSADQLNVKDDSVDLDHAGIIGGLRSRDFDAGKAIYHGYCFNCHGNDGNTPSLPTARAFGTQKLRFGNDPYRMFMTLTRGNGLMAPMSHLTPKERYQVVHYIREQFMKPTNPDYFKVDKEYLATLPKGDKDGTEIENVTRDFGPALASQLERKFSSVLTVKVGSITVSYDLHTMNQAAIWRDGFLDLSNTQHVRGRGEGTAIPDGQAIVGLQGWQWGHDETLDYSRDNLLPRGPMPKSWMDYHGHHLHGDKLTLRYSIDGRDISEFPVPGPQPDSIRHSLQIGPGRSLVLAAATGDQAWRRRIILKSDGTQTEGNSGDAEHTFAMVGDDSSGQLGEFSFVAVNGDVTGMRWTIDPQNRLQLIIPADDAVRQFDVHCMTGRGDDALKLCLRSIEQSRSAPDRVDFDQLTGGGPLLWPDVLTTIGYPGLQQGAYVLDTITIPESTPWNTWFRTSALDFFPDGRMAVATHGGDIWIVSGIDNDLLNLRWKRFAGGLYEPFGIKIVDGHIYVTCKDRLTKLHDKDENGEADFYESFSADQDVSVNFHAFNFDLQTDNEGNFYYAKSGHGTDSDIPGAVIKVSSDGLQRQVYCTGFRTPNGMGSLPDGRVTASDNQGQWTPASKISVLKQGGFYGWVGNYSIPGMWAPGGGTIDLDKVVAPETFDQPLVWMPQEFDNSCGGEVWVDDDRWGPLSGRMLHTSFGKGWMYYMMIQDFPDVSQAAIVKLPFDFSTGIMRARVNPADGQVYATGLQGWNGGGRVGLLDKGIQRLRYTGKPYKMLSDCKVERGGLRLKFNFPLEIRSATDIASYDVKEWNYRRQKSYGSDMYSPSTGEKGIDEMKITSISLGVDGRSVILNVPDLHPVNQVHILLKIKTQDGEDFEEEIYWTINRVDD
;
A
#
# COMPACT_ATOMS: atom_id res chain seq x y z
N ILE A 1 -23.66 -11.01 20.24
CA ILE A 1 -23.85 -11.76 18.97
C ILE A 1 -23.32 -13.16 19.24
N GLY A 2 -24.22 -14.12 19.41
CA GLY A 2 -23.90 -15.46 19.90
C GLY A 2 -23.31 -16.38 18.83
N CYS A 3 -22.59 -17.40 19.31
CA CYS A 3 -21.92 -18.49 18.58
C CYS A 3 -22.59 -18.93 17.27
N GLN A 4 -21.76 -19.07 16.22
CA GLN A 4 -21.88 -20.16 15.25
C GLN A 4 -20.54 -20.93 15.25
N PRO A 5 -20.57 -22.28 15.30
CA PRO A 5 -19.40 -23.10 15.08
C PRO A 5 -19.14 -23.15 13.56
N SER A 6 -18.18 -22.37 13.04
CA SER A 6 -17.72 -22.53 11.67
C SER A 6 -16.86 -23.79 11.60
N GLY A 7 -17.47 -24.89 11.14
CA GLY A 7 -16.83 -26.19 10.92
C GLY A 7 -15.85 -26.25 9.74
N VAL A 8 -15.28 -25.12 9.32
CA VAL A 8 -14.14 -25.08 8.39
C VAL A 8 -13.14 -24.07 8.98
N ARG A 9 -12.02 -24.57 9.51
CA ARG A 9 -10.87 -23.73 9.84
C ARG A 9 -10.37 -23.09 8.54
N ALA A 10 -9.82 -21.88 8.62
CA ALA A 10 -9.19 -21.17 7.51
C ALA A 10 -7.86 -21.81 7.04
N ASP A 11 -7.79 -23.14 7.00
CA ASP A 11 -6.64 -23.92 6.58
C ASP A 11 -6.90 -24.38 5.14
N THR A 12 -6.34 -23.65 4.15
CA THR A 12 -6.31 -24.15 2.75
C THR A 12 -5.34 -25.33 2.66
N LEU A 13 -5.51 -26.22 1.68
CA LEU A 13 -4.54 -27.32 1.49
C LEU A 13 -3.15 -26.84 1.05
N ARG A 14 -3.02 -25.61 0.51
CA ARG A 14 -1.80 -25.08 -0.10
C ARG A 14 -1.13 -23.99 0.73
N ASN A 15 -0.67 -24.36 1.92
CA ASN A 15 0.12 -23.45 2.74
C ASN A 15 1.55 -23.29 2.21
N ALA A 16 2.08 -22.08 2.25
CA ALA A 16 3.48 -21.85 1.95
C ALA A 16 4.35 -22.55 3.00
N LYS A 17 5.52 -23.05 2.58
CA LYS A 17 6.49 -23.60 3.53
C LYS A 17 7.06 -22.47 4.40
N PRO A 18 7.07 -22.62 5.74
CA PRO A 18 7.71 -21.66 6.63
C PRO A 18 9.18 -21.43 6.26
N LEU A 19 9.69 -20.23 6.52
CA LEU A 19 11.07 -19.85 6.22
C LEU A 19 12.09 -20.82 6.82
N GLU A 20 11.92 -21.23 8.07
CA GLU A 20 12.79 -22.20 8.73
C GLU A 20 12.89 -23.51 7.94
N GLN A 21 11.75 -24.06 7.48
CA GLN A 21 11.75 -25.29 6.69
C GLN A 21 12.46 -25.10 5.35
N LEU A 22 12.32 -23.92 4.72
CA LEU A 22 13.02 -23.58 3.48
C LEU A 22 14.53 -23.48 3.71
N LEU A 23 14.97 -22.81 4.78
CA LEU A 23 16.38 -22.70 5.15
C LEU A 23 16.99 -24.08 5.42
N THR A 24 16.35 -24.89 6.26
CA THR A 24 16.85 -26.22 6.63
C THR A 24 16.88 -27.19 5.43
N ALA A 25 15.94 -27.06 4.49
CA ALA A 25 15.91 -27.88 3.27
C ALA A 25 16.91 -27.41 2.18
N THR A 26 17.45 -26.20 2.30
CA THR A 26 18.39 -25.64 1.33
C THR A 26 19.81 -26.12 1.61
N ASP A 27 20.58 -26.35 0.55
CA ASP A 27 21.99 -26.70 0.67
C ASP A 27 22.78 -25.63 1.46
N LYS A 28 23.54 -26.08 2.47
CA LYS A 28 24.25 -25.19 3.40
C LYS A 28 25.38 -24.40 2.71
N SER A 29 26.03 -24.97 1.70
CA SER A 29 27.07 -24.27 0.93
C SER A 29 26.47 -23.18 0.04
N PHE A 30 25.30 -23.44 -0.55
CA PHE A 30 24.53 -22.43 -1.27
C PHE A 30 24.11 -21.30 -0.33
N LEU A 31 23.55 -21.60 0.85
CA LEU A 31 23.20 -20.58 1.84
C LEU A 31 24.41 -19.75 2.26
N ALA A 32 25.55 -20.38 2.57
CA ALA A 32 26.79 -19.68 2.89
C ALA A 32 27.21 -18.71 1.77
N GLN A 33 27.15 -19.13 0.51
CA GLN A 33 27.40 -18.26 -0.64
C GLN A 33 26.40 -17.09 -0.71
N GLN A 34 25.11 -17.35 -0.50
CA GLN A 34 24.10 -16.29 -0.50
C GLN A 34 24.32 -15.28 0.62
N VAL A 35 24.65 -15.73 1.83
CA VAL A 35 25.02 -14.88 2.97
C VAL A 35 26.23 -14.01 2.65
N ARG A 36 27.26 -14.60 1.99
CA ARG A 36 28.45 -13.86 1.59
C ARG A 36 28.16 -12.75 0.58
N LEU A 37 27.23 -13.01 -0.35
CA LEU A 37 26.84 -12.08 -1.41
C LEU A 37 25.84 -11.00 -0.95
N ARG A 38 24.91 -11.33 -0.04
CA ARG A 38 23.71 -10.51 0.25
C ARG A 38 23.58 -10.07 1.70
N GLY A 39 24.29 -10.71 2.63
CA GLY A 39 24.23 -10.35 4.04
C GLY A 39 25.03 -9.08 4.34
N ASP A 40 24.51 -8.26 5.24
CA ASP A 40 25.16 -7.06 5.79
C ASP A 40 25.42 -7.25 7.29
N ALA A 41 26.68 -7.21 7.67
CA ALA A 41 27.09 -7.44 9.05
C ALA A 41 26.62 -6.33 10.02
N ARG A 42 26.44 -5.08 9.57
CA ARG A 42 25.95 -3.99 10.44
C ARG A 42 24.48 -4.15 10.74
N ARG A 43 23.67 -4.51 9.73
CA ARG A 43 22.26 -4.86 9.94
C ARG A 43 22.13 -6.14 10.75
N GLY A 44 23.00 -7.11 10.48
CA GLY A 44 23.08 -8.35 11.25
C GLY A 44 23.42 -8.13 12.72
N ALA A 45 24.24 -7.12 13.02
CA ALA A 45 24.49 -6.70 14.38
C ALA A 45 23.20 -6.22 15.05
N LEU A 46 22.40 -5.38 14.39
CA LEU A 46 21.09 -4.97 14.94
C LEU A 46 20.23 -6.20 15.26
N VAL A 47 20.06 -7.15 14.32
CA VAL A 47 19.33 -8.40 14.57
C VAL A 47 19.92 -9.16 15.75
N PHE A 48 21.24 -9.28 15.86
CA PHE A 48 21.91 -9.98 16.96
C PHE A 48 21.67 -9.34 18.34
N TYR A 49 21.61 -8.00 18.40
CA TYR A 49 21.43 -7.24 19.64
C TYR A 49 19.97 -7.00 20.02
N THR A 50 19.04 -6.99 19.05
CA THR A 50 17.63 -6.60 19.29
C THR A 50 16.61 -7.71 19.04
N SER A 51 16.97 -8.81 18.37
CA SER A 51 16.02 -9.89 18.09
C SER A 51 15.49 -10.56 19.35
N ALA A 52 14.29 -11.15 19.22
CA ALA A 52 13.67 -11.96 20.27
C ALA A 52 14.51 -13.21 20.64
N ALA A 53 15.40 -13.66 19.75
CA ALA A 53 16.37 -14.72 20.03
C ALA A 53 17.40 -14.32 21.10
N ALA A 54 17.57 -13.02 21.37
CA ALA A 54 18.45 -12.46 22.40
C ALA A 54 19.90 -12.99 22.32
N CYS A 55 20.43 -13.14 21.10
CA CYS A 55 21.73 -13.77 20.83
C CYS A 55 22.85 -13.17 21.68
N VAL A 56 22.88 -11.84 21.85
CA VAL A 56 23.86 -11.11 22.67
C VAL A 56 23.94 -11.59 24.13
N ASN A 57 22.85 -12.08 24.72
CA ASN A 57 22.82 -12.51 26.12
C ASN A 57 23.56 -13.84 26.35
N CYS A 58 23.72 -14.64 25.29
CA CYS A 58 24.49 -15.89 25.32
C CYS A 58 25.87 -15.74 24.69
N HIS A 59 26.01 -14.83 23.72
CA HIS A 59 27.19 -14.69 22.85
C HIS A 59 27.90 -13.34 22.97
N GLY A 60 27.79 -12.67 24.13
CA GLY A 60 28.49 -11.42 24.39
C GLY A 60 30.02 -11.56 24.33
N SER A 61 30.71 -10.45 24.08
CA SER A 61 32.17 -10.37 23.97
C SER A 61 32.78 -9.50 25.07
N GLY A 62 34.04 -9.77 25.46
CA GLY A 62 34.77 -8.98 26.46
C GLY A 62 34.14 -9.08 27.86
N ASP A 63 33.91 -7.93 28.51
CA ASP A 63 33.32 -7.87 29.87
C ASP A 63 31.85 -8.35 29.93
N ASN A 64 31.19 -8.46 28.78
CA ASN A 64 29.82 -8.99 28.65
C ASN A 64 29.79 -10.46 28.22
N ALA A 65 30.93 -11.16 28.26
CA ALA A 65 30.99 -12.57 27.88
C ALA A 65 30.13 -13.44 28.80
N SER A 66 29.16 -14.12 28.20
CA SER A 66 28.25 -15.01 28.92
C SER A 66 28.82 -16.42 28.95
N PRO A 67 28.69 -17.17 30.05
CA PRO A 67 29.11 -18.57 30.10
C PRO A 67 28.16 -19.50 29.31
N LEU A 68 27.05 -18.98 28.79
CA LEU A 68 26.00 -19.75 28.13
C LEU A 68 26.33 -20.16 26.70
N GLY A 69 27.13 -19.35 26.01
CA GLY A 69 27.54 -19.59 24.64
C GLY A 69 29.01 -19.24 24.44
N PRO A 70 29.62 -19.76 23.37
CA PRO A 70 30.96 -19.33 22.98
C PRO A 70 31.01 -17.84 22.71
N ASP A 71 32.11 -17.21 23.15
CA ASP A 71 32.49 -15.86 22.73
C ASP A 71 32.77 -15.89 21.23
N LEU A 72 31.84 -15.30 20.45
CA LEU A 72 31.90 -15.35 19.00
C LEU A 72 33.18 -14.72 18.45
N ALA A 73 33.72 -13.72 19.16
CA ALA A 73 34.96 -13.03 18.79
C ALA A 73 36.23 -13.86 19.07
N LYS A 74 36.11 -15.05 19.68
CA LYS A 74 37.22 -15.97 19.96
C LYS A 74 37.05 -17.34 19.30
N LEU A 75 36.11 -17.46 18.35
CA LEU A 75 35.87 -18.71 17.65
C LEU A 75 37.06 -19.15 16.78
N GLY A 76 37.80 -18.20 16.20
CA GLY A 76 38.85 -18.47 15.23
C GLY A 76 38.28 -18.82 13.85
N ASP A 77 39.06 -19.54 13.03
CA ASP A 77 38.66 -19.94 11.68
C ASP A 77 37.56 -21.02 11.72
N VAL A 78 36.30 -20.58 11.66
CA VAL A 78 35.13 -21.42 11.42
C VAL A 78 34.69 -21.27 9.96
N THR A 79 34.27 -22.36 9.32
CA THR A 79 33.75 -22.29 7.96
C THR A 79 32.36 -21.66 7.93
N ASP A 80 31.99 -21.04 6.83
CA ASP A 80 30.69 -20.39 6.67
C ASP A 80 29.55 -21.41 6.82
N GLU A 81 29.71 -22.61 6.25
CA GLU A 81 28.74 -23.70 6.39
C GLU A 81 28.56 -24.13 7.84
N HIS A 82 29.63 -24.07 8.65
CA HIS A 82 29.53 -24.39 10.07
C HIS A 82 28.69 -23.34 10.81
N VAL A 83 28.83 -22.06 10.47
CA VAL A 83 27.99 -20.99 11.04
C VAL A 83 26.52 -21.20 10.68
N ILE A 84 26.23 -21.47 9.40
CA ILE A 84 24.86 -21.76 8.95
C ILE A 84 24.29 -22.99 9.66
N GLU A 85 25.07 -24.07 9.76
CA GLU A 85 24.66 -25.28 10.47
C GLU A 85 24.40 -25.02 11.95
N SER A 86 25.23 -24.24 12.65
CA SER A 86 25.02 -23.93 14.06
C SER A 86 23.79 -23.05 14.30
N LEU A 87 23.40 -22.19 13.35
CA LEU A 87 22.19 -21.37 13.45
C LEU A 87 20.92 -22.16 13.20
N LEU A 88 20.93 -23.10 12.25
CA LEU A 88 19.75 -23.90 11.87
C LEU A 88 19.59 -25.17 12.71
N ASP A 89 20.71 -25.83 13.02
CA ASP A 89 20.77 -27.13 13.69
C ASP A 89 21.70 -27.09 14.93
N PRO A 90 21.44 -26.24 15.96
CA PRO A 90 22.38 -25.99 17.06
C PRO A 90 22.71 -27.24 17.89
N SER A 91 21.80 -28.21 17.95
CA SER A 91 22.01 -29.49 18.66
C SER A 91 22.83 -30.52 17.87
N LYS A 92 23.11 -30.28 16.57
CA LYS A 92 23.82 -31.25 15.71
C LYS A 92 25.30 -31.42 16.09
N LYS A 93 25.95 -30.32 16.50
CA LYS A 93 27.34 -30.32 16.98
C LYS A 93 27.53 -29.28 18.07
N ILE A 94 27.61 -29.74 19.32
CA ILE A 94 27.82 -28.88 20.49
C ILE A 94 29.32 -28.81 20.80
N ARG A 95 29.86 -27.60 20.90
CA ARG A 95 31.27 -27.36 21.23
C ARG A 95 31.61 -27.91 22.61
N GLU A 96 32.79 -28.51 22.73
CA GLU A 96 33.33 -28.97 24.01
C GLU A 96 33.35 -27.83 25.05
N GLY A 97 32.95 -28.12 26.28
CA GLY A 97 32.75 -27.12 27.35
C GLY A 97 31.36 -26.45 27.38
N TYR A 98 30.56 -26.56 26.31
CA TYR A 98 29.19 -26.00 26.23
C TYR A 98 28.09 -27.07 26.20
N GLN A 99 28.47 -28.33 26.42
CA GLN A 99 27.52 -29.43 26.55
C GLN A 99 26.81 -29.36 27.91
N THR A 100 25.49 -29.33 27.91
CA THR A 100 24.72 -29.52 29.14
C THR A 100 24.90 -30.96 29.59
N ASN A 101 25.31 -31.16 30.84
CA ASN A 101 25.50 -32.46 31.46
C ASN A 101 24.42 -32.70 32.51
N ASN A 102 23.90 -33.93 32.55
CA ASN A 102 23.09 -34.43 33.66
C ASN A 102 24.01 -35.22 34.58
N ILE A 103 24.15 -34.75 35.81
CA ILE A 103 24.93 -35.39 36.86
C ILE A 103 23.96 -36.10 37.80
N LEU A 104 24.06 -37.42 37.90
CA LEU A 104 23.34 -38.23 38.88
C LEU A 104 24.20 -38.34 40.13
N MET A 105 23.67 -37.86 41.25
CA MET A 105 24.28 -37.94 42.58
C MET A 105 23.93 -39.27 43.26
N ASP A 106 24.72 -39.68 44.26
CA ASP A 106 24.53 -40.91 45.04
C ASP A 106 23.23 -40.92 45.88
N ASP A 107 22.76 -39.74 46.27
CA ASP A 107 21.47 -39.50 46.93
C ASP A 107 20.26 -39.59 45.97
N GLY A 108 20.49 -39.82 44.68
CA GLY A 108 19.47 -39.92 43.64
C GLY A 108 19.06 -38.59 43.00
N THR A 109 19.65 -37.48 43.41
CA THR A 109 19.39 -36.15 42.81
C THR A 109 20.04 -36.04 41.43
N VAL A 110 19.33 -35.45 40.47
CA VAL A 110 19.89 -35.13 39.15
C VAL A 110 20.10 -33.62 39.05
N VAL A 111 21.34 -33.23 38.75
CA VAL A 111 21.71 -31.83 38.55
C VAL A 111 22.11 -31.61 37.10
N SER A 112 21.39 -30.71 36.42
CA SER A 112 21.66 -30.35 35.03
C SER A 112 22.40 -29.00 34.94
N GLY A 113 23.48 -28.94 34.18
CA GLY A 113 24.25 -27.71 34.02
C GLY A 113 25.47 -27.83 33.10
N LEU A 114 26.18 -26.72 32.93
CA LEU A 114 27.47 -26.68 32.24
C LEU A 114 28.61 -26.96 33.21
N ILE A 115 29.57 -27.81 32.84
CA ILE A 115 30.78 -28.05 33.63
C ILE A 115 31.69 -26.82 33.48
N ALA A 116 31.89 -26.11 34.59
CA ALA A 116 32.77 -24.95 34.65
C ALA A 116 34.22 -25.32 34.98
N GLU A 117 34.41 -26.38 35.76
CA GLU A 117 35.72 -26.92 36.13
C GLU A 117 35.57 -28.39 36.53
N GLN A 118 36.57 -29.21 36.18
CA GLN A 118 36.64 -30.63 36.55
C GLN A 118 38.08 -30.99 36.89
N THR A 119 38.30 -31.57 38.07
CA THR A 119 39.57 -32.16 38.52
C THR A 119 39.35 -33.61 38.93
N ASP A 120 40.39 -34.28 39.44
CA ASP A 120 40.29 -35.65 39.95
C ASP A 120 39.44 -35.72 41.24
N GLU A 121 39.34 -34.63 41.99
CA GLU A 121 38.64 -34.56 43.28
C GLU A 121 37.25 -33.90 43.22
N MET A 122 36.99 -32.99 42.27
CA MET A 122 35.73 -32.24 42.23
C MET A 122 35.23 -31.91 40.83
N ILE A 123 33.92 -31.68 40.75
CA ILE A 123 33.26 -31.12 39.56
C ILE A 123 32.46 -29.89 39.97
N ALA A 124 32.76 -28.77 39.34
CA ALA A 124 31.98 -27.55 39.49
C ALA A 124 31.10 -27.33 38.28
N ILE A 125 29.80 -27.17 38.51
CA ILE A 125 28.82 -26.87 37.48
C ILE A 125 28.25 -25.47 37.66
N ARG A 126 27.76 -24.91 36.56
CA ARG A 126 26.79 -23.80 36.58
C ARG A 126 25.41 -24.38 36.30
N SER A 127 24.50 -24.23 37.26
CA SER A 127 23.17 -24.84 37.17
C SER A 127 22.36 -24.24 36.02
N ALA A 128 21.62 -25.09 35.28
CA ALA A 128 20.73 -24.64 34.21
C ALA A 128 19.55 -23.77 34.72
N SER A 129 19.23 -23.80 36.02
CA SER A 129 18.13 -23.03 36.62
C SER A 129 18.57 -21.70 37.25
N ASP A 130 19.84 -21.56 37.62
CA ASP A 130 20.47 -20.32 38.10
C ASP A 130 21.96 -20.31 37.76
N LEU A 131 22.29 -19.56 36.70
CA LEU A 131 23.56 -19.64 35.98
C LEU A 131 24.67 -18.80 36.62
N THR A 132 24.31 -17.96 37.60
CA THR A 132 25.28 -17.24 38.44
C THR A 132 25.77 -18.11 39.60
N ARG A 133 25.02 -19.17 39.91
CA ARG A 133 25.30 -20.07 41.02
C ARG A 133 26.18 -21.22 40.55
N ARG A 134 27.47 -21.10 40.86
CA ARG A 134 28.42 -22.20 40.78
C ARG A 134 28.17 -23.18 41.93
N GLN A 135 27.96 -24.45 41.61
CA GLN A 135 27.83 -25.54 42.58
C GLN A 135 29.00 -26.49 42.38
N THR A 136 29.66 -26.86 43.47
CA THR A 136 30.78 -27.80 43.45
C THR A 136 30.35 -29.08 44.15
N PHE A 137 30.61 -30.20 43.50
CA PHE A 137 30.32 -31.54 43.99
C PHE A 137 31.63 -32.31 44.11
N ALA A 138 31.76 -33.12 45.17
CA ALA A 138 32.90 -34.01 45.30
C ALA A 138 32.74 -35.18 44.31
N ARG A 139 33.86 -35.68 43.76
CA ARG A 139 33.80 -36.70 42.71
C ARG A 139 33.20 -38.03 43.19
N ASP A 140 33.34 -38.35 44.46
CA ASP A 140 32.81 -39.54 45.13
C ASP A 140 31.29 -39.50 45.38
N GLU A 141 30.68 -38.31 45.35
CA GLU A 141 29.22 -38.12 45.43
C GLU A 141 28.52 -38.32 44.07
N ILE A 142 29.27 -38.47 42.98
CA ILE A 142 28.75 -38.53 41.60
C ILE A 142 28.71 -39.97 41.08
N VAL A 143 27.51 -40.45 40.77
CA VAL A 143 27.27 -41.79 40.20
C VAL A 143 27.47 -41.81 38.69
N GLU A 144 26.91 -40.83 37.97
CA GLU A 144 26.97 -40.79 36.51
C GLU A 144 27.00 -39.35 36.01
N ILE A 145 27.75 -39.09 34.93
CA ILE A 145 27.69 -37.85 34.17
C ILE A 145 27.33 -38.20 32.75
N LYS A 146 26.20 -37.69 32.29
CA LYS A 146 25.72 -37.94 30.95
C LYS A 146 25.57 -36.62 30.19
N PRO A 147 26.36 -36.38 29.12
CA PRO A 147 26.14 -35.24 28.26
C PRO A 147 24.78 -35.38 27.56
N THR A 148 24.06 -34.28 27.48
CA THR A 148 22.80 -34.20 26.74
C THR A 148 23.10 -33.99 25.26
N THR A 149 22.22 -34.51 24.40
CA THR A 149 22.30 -34.30 22.95
C THR A 149 21.61 -33.01 22.49
N LYS A 150 21.17 -32.17 23.43
CA LYS A 150 20.45 -30.92 23.15
C LYS A 150 21.28 -29.73 23.58
N SER A 151 21.41 -28.75 22.68
CA SER A 151 22.09 -27.50 22.97
C SER A 151 21.26 -26.62 23.92
N MET A 152 21.92 -25.72 24.65
CA MET A 152 21.22 -24.61 25.34
C MET A 152 20.78 -23.52 24.37
N MET A 153 21.40 -23.43 23.19
CA MET A 153 20.88 -22.64 22.08
C MET A 153 19.63 -23.35 21.55
N PRO A 154 18.43 -22.75 21.62
CA PRO A 154 17.19 -23.43 21.25
C PRO A 154 17.18 -23.88 19.79
N ASP A 155 16.59 -25.04 19.50
CA ASP A 155 16.22 -25.40 18.13
C ASP A 155 15.12 -24.43 17.63
N GLY A 156 15.06 -24.18 16.32
CA GLY A 156 14.02 -23.33 15.72
C GLY A 156 14.21 -21.82 15.87
N LEU A 157 15.41 -21.35 16.22
CA LEU A 157 15.72 -19.92 16.33
C LEU A 157 15.46 -19.14 15.03
N ALA A 158 15.68 -19.78 13.88
CA ALA A 158 15.42 -19.15 12.58
C ALA A 158 13.94 -18.76 12.38
N ALA A 159 12.99 -19.42 13.07
CA ALA A 159 11.57 -19.03 13.04
C ALA A 159 11.27 -17.72 13.78
N SER A 160 12.20 -17.24 14.62
CA SER A 160 12.06 -15.94 15.32
C SER A 160 12.54 -14.74 14.49
N LEU A 161 13.12 -14.99 13.31
CA LEU A 161 13.58 -13.96 12.39
C LEU A 161 12.41 -13.51 11.49
N GLY A 162 12.43 -12.24 11.06
CA GLY A 162 11.34 -11.66 10.28
C GLY A 162 11.27 -12.25 8.87
N ASP A 163 12.41 -12.29 8.17
CA ASP A 163 12.49 -12.78 6.80
C ASP A 163 13.86 -13.40 6.44
N GLN A 164 14.02 -13.78 5.18
CA GLN A 164 15.27 -14.34 4.64
C GLN A 164 16.46 -13.38 4.76
N ARG A 165 16.22 -12.07 4.69
CA ARG A 165 17.28 -11.06 4.80
C ARG A 165 17.80 -10.99 6.23
N ASP A 166 16.93 -11.00 7.23
CA ASP A 166 17.35 -11.01 8.64
C ASP A 166 18.28 -12.20 8.93
N PHE A 167 17.96 -13.38 8.39
CA PHE A 167 18.83 -14.56 8.52
C PHE A 167 20.19 -14.34 7.85
N PHE A 168 20.22 -13.80 6.63
CA PHE A 168 21.48 -13.55 5.93
C PHE A 168 22.33 -12.48 6.59
N ASP A 169 21.71 -11.40 7.07
CA ASP A 169 22.39 -10.33 7.78
C ASP A 169 22.96 -10.86 9.11
N LEU A 170 22.17 -11.58 9.91
CA LEU A 170 22.62 -12.19 11.16
C LEU A 170 23.78 -13.16 10.94
N ALA A 171 23.65 -14.09 9.98
CA ALA A 171 24.71 -15.03 9.67
C ALA A 171 25.99 -14.32 9.20
N ARG A 172 25.86 -13.26 8.40
CA ARG A 172 26.99 -12.44 7.96
C ARG A 172 27.70 -11.77 9.13
N TYR A 173 26.96 -11.22 10.08
CA TYR A 173 27.52 -10.64 11.30
C TYR A 173 28.34 -11.68 12.08
N VAL A 174 27.77 -12.87 12.32
CA VAL A 174 28.46 -13.94 13.05
C VAL A 174 29.74 -14.38 12.34
N MET A 175 29.70 -14.54 11.01
CA MET A 175 30.87 -14.90 10.19
C MET A 175 31.98 -13.85 10.30
N GLU A 176 31.65 -12.57 10.24
CA GLU A 176 32.65 -11.49 10.32
C GLU A 176 33.22 -11.31 11.72
N VAL A 177 32.40 -11.47 12.77
CA VAL A 177 32.87 -11.43 14.16
C VAL A 177 33.78 -12.61 14.45
N ALA A 178 33.44 -13.81 13.99
CA ALA A 178 34.25 -15.00 14.19
C ALA A 178 35.63 -14.89 13.54
N ALA A 179 35.70 -14.37 12.31
CA ALA A 179 36.95 -14.20 11.57
C ALA A 179 37.77 -12.98 12.02
N GLY A 180 37.09 -11.86 12.33
CA GLY A 180 37.73 -10.57 12.64
C GLY A 180 38.00 -10.32 14.12
N GLY A 181 37.52 -11.20 15.00
CA GLY A 181 37.78 -11.16 16.43
C GLY A 181 37.19 -9.93 17.16
N PRO A 182 37.75 -9.58 18.34
CA PRO A 182 37.20 -8.53 19.20
C PRO A 182 37.13 -7.15 18.54
N ASP A 183 38.11 -6.82 17.69
CA ASP A 183 38.15 -5.53 16.99
C ASP A 183 37.00 -5.41 15.99
N ARG A 184 36.70 -6.49 15.25
CA ARG A 184 35.57 -6.49 14.31
C ARG A 184 34.24 -6.42 15.05
N ALA A 185 34.08 -7.17 16.15
CA ALA A 185 32.91 -7.10 17.02
C ALA A 185 32.67 -5.68 17.54
N ALA A 186 33.72 -5.00 18.01
CA ALA A 186 33.64 -3.62 18.47
C ALA A 186 33.24 -2.65 17.34
N SER A 187 33.77 -2.84 16.14
CA SER A 187 33.47 -1.97 14.97
C SER A 187 32.04 -2.12 14.43
N LEU A 188 31.42 -3.29 14.62
CA LEU A 188 30.07 -3.61 14.16
C LEU A 188 29.01 -3.40 15.25
N LYS A 189 29.42 -3.24 16.50
CA LYS A 189 28.51 -3.02 17.62
C LYS A 189 27.64 -1.78 17.33
N PRO A 190 26.31 -1.91 17.34
CA PRO A 190 25.43 -0.77 17.12
C PRO A 190 25.67 0.33 18.17
N SER A 191 25.47 1.59 17.77
CA SER A 191 25.63 2.71 18.69
C SER A 191 24.61 2.63 19.83
N ALA A 192 24.88 3.32 20.95
CA ALA A 192 23.93 3.42 22.04
C ALA A 192 22.57 3.91 21.54
N ASP A 193 22.53 4.93 20.67
CA ASP A 193 21.30 5.47 20.10
C ASP A 193 20.55 4.47 19.20
N GLN A 194 21.25 3.64 18.42
CA GLN A 194 20.64 2.58 17.63
C GLN A 194 20.05 1.45 18.48
N LEU A 195 20.55 1.30 19.71
CA LEU A 195 20.04 0.36 20.72
C LEU A 195 19.06 1.03 21.68
N ASN A 196 18.98 2.37 21.68
CA ASN A 196 18.14 3.14 22.58
C ASN A 196 16.76 3.25 21.95
N VAL A 197 15.78 2.62 22.60
CA VAL A 197 14.39 2.86 22.27
C VAL A 197 14.06 4.29 22.67
N LYS A 198 13.64 5.14 21.72
CA LYS A 198 13.01 6.44 22.04
C LYS A 198 11.90 6.17 23.06
N ASP A 199 12.06 6.65 24.30
CA ASP A 199 11.11 6.36 25.37
C ASP A 199 9.84 7.20 25.19
N ASP A 200 8.99 6.72 24.31
CA ASP A 200 7.68 7.26 23.98
C ASP A 200 6.63 7.00 25.07
N SER A 201 7.05 6.56 26.28
CA SER A 201 6.18 6.51 27.46
C SER A 201 6.08 7.80 28.25
N VAL A 202 6.94 8.79 27.96
CA VAL A 202 6.96 10.07 28.68
C VAL A 202 5.76 10.93 28.25
N ASP A 203 5.15 11.63 29.20
CA ASP A 203 4.01 12.54 29.03
C ASP A 203 2.73 11.92 28.44
N LEU A 204 2.55 10.60 28.60
CA LEU A 204 1.31 9.91 28.22
C LEU A 204 0.21 10.00 29.28
N ASP A 205 -1.04 10.19 28.84
CA ASP A 205 -2.23 9.98 29.67
C ASP A 205 -2.56 8.48 29.80
N HIS A 206 -1.73 7.76 30.55
CA HIS A 206 -1.93 6.33 30.80
C HIS A 206 -3.31 6.00 31.35
N ALA A 207 -3.84 6.88 32.22
CA ALA A 207 -5.13 6.68 32.87
C ALA A 207 -6.28 6.80 31.86
N GLY A 208 -6.25 7.82 31.00
CA GLY A 208 -7.20 8.02 29.92
C GLY A 208 -7.16 6.90 28.90
N ILE A 209 -5.96 6.45 28.50
CA ILE A 209 -5.79 5.33 27.55
C ILE A 209 -6.41 4.06 28.13
N ILE A 210 -5.98 3.62 29.32
CA ILE A 210 -6.48 2.38 29.95
C ILE A 210 -8.00 2.46 30.19
N GLY A 211 -8.50 3.60 30.67
CA GLY A 211 -9.93 3.83 30.88
C GLY A 211 -10.76 3.89 29.58
N GLY A 212 -10.11 4.16 28.45
CA GLY A 212 -10.70 4.33 27.13
C GLY A 212 -10.81 3.06 26.28
N LEU A 213 -10.10 1.97 26.62
CA LEU A 213 -10.06 0.74 25.80
C LEU A 213 -11.45 0.05 25.74
N ARG A 214 -11.86 -0.35 24.54
CA ARG A 214 -13.15 -1.03 24.26
C ARG A 214 -12.94 -2.29 23.41
N SER A 215 -14.02 -2.93 22.98
CA SER A 215 -13.97 -4.15 22.14
C SER A 215 -13.10 -4.01 20.88
N ARG A 216 -13.13 -2.84 20.21
CA ARG A 216 -12.24 -2.58 19.06
C ARG A 216 -10.75 -2.65 19.41
N ASP A 217 -10.41 -2.21 20.63
CA ASP A 217 -9.04 -2.17 21.13
C ASP A 217 -8.59 -3.57 21.57
N PHE A 218 -9.53 -4.40 22.04
CA PHE A 218 -9.31 -5.82 22.27
C PHE A 218 -9.01 -6.57 20.96
N ASP A 219 -9.77 -6.31 19.89
CA ASP A 219 -9.54 -6.93 18.59
C ASP A 219 -8.22 -6.47 17.94
N ALA A 220 -7.88 -5.18 18.05
CA ALA A 220 -6.57 -4.67 17.65
C ALA A 220 -5.44 -5.32 18.46
N GLY A 221 -5.60 -5.41 19.78
CA GLY A 221 -4.66 -6.09 20.67
C GLY A 221 -4.48 -7.57 20.34
N LYS A 222 -5.55 -8.26 19.94
CA LYS A 222 -5.50 -9.64 19.46
C LYS A 222 -4.66 -9.73 18.19
N ALA A 223 -4.90 -8.86 17.21
CA ALA A 223 -4.13 -8.84 15.97
C ALA A 223 -2.64 -8.60 16.25
N ILE A 224 -2.30 -7.68 17.16
CA ILE A 224 -0.92 -7.41 17.58
C ILE A 224 -0.31 -8.63 18.29
N TYR A 225 -1.03 -9.27 19.22
CA TYR A 225 -0.54 -10.46 19.91
C TYR A 225 -0.17 -11.60 18.95
N HIS A 226 -1.06 -11.88 18.00
CA HIS A 226 -0.86 -12.92 16.98
C HIS A 226 0.10 -12.48 15.87
N GLY A 227 0.37 -11.18 15.72
CA GLY A 227 1.41 -10.67 14.84
C GLY A 227 2.82 -10.80 15.43
N TYR A 228 2.97 -10.54 16.73
CA TYR A 228 4.30 -10.34 17.32
C TYR A 228 4.62 -11.16 18.58
N CYS A 229 3.63 -11.44 19.44
CA CYS A 229 3.89 -11.99 20.77
C CYS A 229 3.80 -13.53 20.83
N PHE A 230 2.95 -14.14 20.01
CA PHE A 230 2.64 -15.57 20.09
C PHE A 230 3.86 -16.47 19.81
N ASN A 231 4.80 -16.03 18.97
CA ASN A 231 6.01 -16.79 18.64
C ASN A 231 6.82 -17.17 19.89
N CYS A 232 6.80 -16.33 20.92
CA CYS A 232 7.49 -16.56 22.18
C CYS A 232 6.57 -17.14 23.27
N HIS A 233 5.33 -16.66 23.33
CA HIS A 233 4.39 -16.94 24.42
C HIS A 233 3.37 -18.05 24.13
N GLY A 234 3.42 -18.64 22.93
CA GLY A 234 2.45 -19.62 22.46
C GLY A 234 1.17 -18.97 21.94
N ASN A 235 0.53 -19.62 20.97
CA ASN A 235 -0.75 -19.16 20.40
C ASN A 235 -1.88 -19.06 21.45
N ASP A 236 -1.82 -19.92 22.47
CA ASP A 236 -2.79 -20.00 23.56
C ASP A 236 -2.41 -19.13 24.79
N GLY A 237 -1.26 -18.46 24.74
CA GLY A 237 -0.69 -17.71 25.86
C GLY A 237 -0.34 -18.53 27.10
N ASN A 238 -0.49 -19.85 27.06
CA ASN A 238 -0.35 -20.76 28.21
C ASN A 238 0.72 -21.82 28.00
N THR A 239 1.10 -22.06 26.76
CA THR A 239 2.13 -23.01 26.35
C THR A 239 3.25 -22.23 25.65
N PRO A 240 4.14 -21.56 26.41
CA PRO A 240 5.18 -20.72 25.81
C PRO A 240 6.12 -21.55 24.93
N SER A 241 6.38 -21.05 23.73
CA SER A 241 7.36 -21.64 22.81
C SER A 241 8.79 -21.46 23.33
N LEU A 242 9.06 -20.40 24.09
CA LEU A 242 10.35 -20.18 24.74
C LEU A 242 10.31 -20.64 26.21
N PRO A 243 11.27 -21.48 26.68
CA PRO A 243 11.34 -21.94 28.07
C PRO A 243 11.44 -20.82 29.11
N THR A 244 11.91 -19.64 28.69
CA THR A 244 12.09 -18.45 29.52
C THR A 244 10.87 -17.52 29.49
N ALA A 245 9.96 -17.70 28.53
CA ALA A 245 8.70 -16.98 28.48
C ALA A 245 7.70 -17.54 29.50
N ARG A 246 6.81 -16.68 30.00
CA ARG A 246 5.84 -17.04 31.04
C ARG A 246 4.49 -17.34 30.42
N ALA A 247 3.83 -18.36 30.95
CA ALA A 247 2.44 -18.67 30.63
C ALA A 247 1.52 -17.64 31.30
N PHE A 248 0.84 -16.82 30.50
CA PHE A 248 0.00 -15.73 30.97
C PHE A 248 -1.21 -16.19 31.78
N GLY A 249 -1.76 -17.38 31.57
CA GLY A 249 -2.91 -17.86 32.34
C GLY A 249 -2.54 -18.57 33.64
N THR A 250 -1.30 -19.04 33.81
CA THR A 250 -0.96 -19.95 34.93
C THR A 250 0.25 -19.54 35.76
N GLN A 251 1.14 -18.70 35.22
CA GLN A 251 2.37 -18.32 35.91
C GLN A 251 2.36 -16.85 36.35
N LYS A 252 3.04 -16.59 37.48
CA LYS A 252 3.29 -15.24 37.96
C LYS A 252 4.22 -14.47 37.01
N LEU A 253 3.85 -13.23 36.67
CA LEU A 253 4.67 -12.34 35.83
C LEU A 253 5.81 -11.74 36.66
N ARG A 254 7.03 -11.75 36.09
CA ARG A 254 8.25 -11.32 36.80
C ARG A 254 8.39 -9.80 36.89
N PHE A 255 7.86 -9.06 35.92
CA PHE A 255 8.11 -7.62 35.77
C PHE A 255 6.90 -6.75 36.13
N GLY A 256 5.83 -7.36 36.64
CA GLY A 256 4.57 -6.72 37.00
C GLY A 256 3.40 -7.30 36.20
N ASN A 257 2.21 -7.21 36.78
CA ASN A 257 0.95 -7.77 36.28
C ASN A 257 -0.14 -6.72 36.05
N ASP A 258 0.09 -5.46 36.46
CA ASP A 258 -0.79 -4.33 36.16
C ASP A 258 -0.56 -3.81 34.73
N PRO A 259 -1.56 -3.13 34.11
CA PRO A 259 -1.45 -2.73 32.71
C PRO A 259 -0.25 -1.83 32.42
N TYR A 260 0.07 -0.89 33.32
CA TYR A 260 1.19 0.02 33.15
C TYR A 260 2.53 -0.70 33.17
N ARG A 261 2.77 -1.63 34.12
CA ARG A 261 4.03 -2.39 34.14
C ARG A 261 4.17 -3.37 32.97
N MET A 262 3.06 -3.95 32.51
CA MET A 262 3.06 -4.74 31.29
C MET A 262 3.39 -3.87 30.06
N PHE A 263 2.80 -2.68 29.98
CA PHE A 263 3.14 -1.68 28.96
C PHE A 263 4.63 -1.32 29.02
N MET A 264 5.18 -1.00 30.19
CA MET A 264 6.61 -0.68 30.34
C MET A 264 7.53 -1.85 29.96
N THR A 265 7.07 -3.08 30.14
CA THR A 265 7.79 -4.27 29.66
C THR A 265 7.84 -4.34 28.14
N LEU A 266 6.75 -3.98 27.46
CA LEU A 266 6.73 -3.82 26.00
C LEU A 266 7.54 -2.60 25.56
N THR A 267 7.55 -1.51 26.32
CA THR A 267 8.25 -0.27 25.95
C THR A 267 9.76 -0.43 26.02
N ARG A 268 10.28 -0.98 27.13
CA ARG A 268 11.73 -1.04 27.39
C ARG A 268 12.35 -2.40 27.15
N GLY A 269 11.54 -3.44 26.96
CA GLY A 269 11.99 -4.82 27.09
C GLY A 269 12.33 -5.15 28.54
N ASN A 270 12.38 -6.44 28.89
CA ASN A 270 12.89 -6.91 30.18
C ASN A 270 13.30 -8.39 30.11
N GLY A 271 14.46 -8.72 30.70
CA GLY A 271 15.02 -10.06 30.63
C GLY A 271 15.43 -10.42 29.19
N LEU A 272 14.84 -11.49 28.65
CA LEU A 272 15.07 -11.94 27.26
C LEU A 272 14.03 -11.38 26.27
N MET A 273 13.07 -10.58 26.75
CA MET A 273 12.04 -9.96 25.92
C MET A 273 12.52 -8.60 25.42
N ALA A 274 12.66 -8.47 24.10
CA ALA A 274 13.01 -7.22 23.44
C ALA A 274 11.88 -6.17 23.55
N PRO A 275 12.22 -4.87 23.50
CA PRO A 275 11.23 -3.80 23.41
C PRO A 275 10.45 -3.85 22.09
N MET A 276 9.15 -3.58 22.17
CA MET A 276 8.21 -3.46 21.06
C MET A 276 8.12 -1.99 20.59
N SER A 277 9.26 -1.39 20.25
CA SER A 277 9.38 0.05 19.93
C SER A 277 8.75 0.46 18.59
N HIS A 278 8.40 -0.51 17.74
CA HIS A 278 7.68 -0.28 16.49
C HIS A 278 6.17 -0.07 16.68
N LEU A 279 5.63 -0.37 17.88
CA LEU A 279 4.24 -0.12 18.22
C LEU A 279 4.11 1.25 18.89
N THR A 280 3.06 1.98 18.53
CA THR A 280 2.68 3.20 19.25
C THR A 280 2.35 2.88 20.71
N PRO A 281 2.38 3.87 21.62
CA PRO A 281 2.00 3.63 23.00
C PRO A 281 0.59 3.05 23.15
N LYS A 282 -0.37 3.51 22.32
CA LYS A 282 -1.73 2.98 22.32
C LYS A 282 -1.80 1.53 21.88
N GLU A 283 -1.06 1.14 20.84
CA GLU A 283 -1.00 -0.25 20.37
C GLU A 283 -0.41 -1.20 21.41
N ARG A 284 0.63 -0.76 22.15
CA ARG A 284 1.16 -1.53 23.28
C ARG A 284 0.11 -1.73 24.38
N TYR A 285 -0.71 -0.72 24.67
CA TYR A 285 -1.84 -0.88 25.58
C TYR A 285 -2.94 -1.79 25.06
N GLN A 286 -3.20 -1.79 23.75
CA GLN A 286 -4.17 -2.69 23.12
C GLN A 286 -3.76 -4.16 23.29
N VAL A 287 -2.50 -4.52 23.00
CA VAL A 287 -2.02 -5.89 23.20
C VAL A 287 -1.99 -6.30 24.68
N VAL A 288 -1.62 -5.38 25.58
CA VAL A 288 -1.73 -5.60 27.04
C VAL A 288 -3.16 -5.88 27.44
N HIS A 289 -4.12 -5.13 26.91
CA HIS A 289 -5.54 -5.32 27.18
C HIS A 289 -6.03 -6.69 26.70
N TYR A 290 -5.65 -7.10 25.49
CA TYR A 290 -5.97 -8.44 24.98
C TYR A 290 -5.39 -9.55 25.87
N ILE A 291 -4.10 -9.51 26.20
CA ILE A 291 -3.44 -10.54 27.04
C ILE A 291 -4.16 -10.66 28.39
N ARG A 292 -4.45 -9.52 29.01
CA ARG A 292 -5.09 -9.46 30.31
C ARG A 292 -6.50 -10.02 30.28
N GLU A 293 -7.31 -9.61 29.32
CA GLU A 293 -8.71 -10.01 29.22
C GLU A 293 -8.87 -11.47 28.74
N GLN A 294 -8.06 -11.89 27.76
CA GLN A 294 -8.16 -13.22 27.15
C GLN A 294 -7.50 -14.32 27.99
N PHE A 295 -6.28 -14.09 28.48
CA PHE A 295 -5.47 -15.15 29.10
C PHE A 295 -5.44 -15.04 30.61
N MET A 296 -5.22 -13.83 31.15
CA MET A 296 -5.02 -13.67 32.59
C MET A 296 -6.33 -13.69 33.38
N LYS A 297 -7.33 -12.90 32.96
CA LYS A 297 -8.60 -12.73 33.69
C LYS A 297 -9.36 -14.04 33.95
N PRO A 298 -9.39 -15.02 33.02
CA PRO A 298 -10.12 -16.26 33.27
C PRO A 298 -9.43 -17.20 34.26
N THR A 299 -8.09 -17.20 34.32
CA THR A 299 -7.35 -18.31 34.96
C THR A 299 -6.14 -17.92 35.79
N ASN A 300 -5.55 -16.73 35.62
CA ASN A 300 -4.32 -16.37 36.32
C ASN A 300 -4.63 -15.83 37.73
N PRO A 301 -4.10 -16.46 38.81
CA PRO A 301 -4.28 -15.98 40.19
C PRO A 301 -3.61 -14.62 40.45
N ASP A 302 -2.70 -14.19 39.57
CA ASP A 302 -2.00 -12.91 39.60
C ASP A 302 -2.70 -11.85 38.72
N TYR A 303 -3.96 -12.05 38.32
CA TYR A 303 -4.70 -11.04 37.55
C TYR A 303 -4.96 -9.77 38.38
N PHE A 304 -4.36 -8.65 37.95
CA PHE A 304 -4.54 -7.36 38.59
C PHE A 304 -5.82 -6.67 38.12
N LYS A 305 -6.74 -6.30 39.01
CA LYS A 305 -7.95 -5.55 38.65
C LYS A 305 -7.67 -4.04 38.57
N VAL A 306 -8.05 -3.39 37.48
CA VAL A 306 -7.96 -1.93 37.33
C VAL A 306 -9.17 -1.29 37.99
N ASP A 307 -8.92 -0.31 38.87
CA ASP A 307 -9.94 0.53 39.49
C ASP A 307 -9.54 2.01 39.46
N LYS A 308 -10.40 2.88 40.00
CA LYS A 308 -10.18 4.34 39.99
C LYS A 308 -8.98 4.75 40.85
N GLU A 309 -8.67 4.01 41.91
CA GLU A 309 -7.52 4.32 42.78
C GLU A 309 -6.21 4.02 42.07
N TYR A 310 -6.13 2.89 41.36
CA TYR A 310 -4.99 2.56 40.50
C TYR A 310 -4.83 3.58 39.36
N LEU A 311 -5.89 3.95 38.66
CA LEU A 311 -5.77 4.94 37.57
C LEU A 311 -5.27 6.30 38.09
N ALA A 312 -5.55 6.64 39.35
CA ALA A 312 -5.06 7.87 39.97
C ALA A 312 -3.56 7.82 40.31
N THR A 313 -2.96 6.64 40.45
CA THR A 313 -1.54 6.46 40.80
C THR A 313 -0.61 6.43 39.58
N LEU A 314 -1.17 6.37 38.36
CA LEU A 314 -0.42 6.36 37.13
C LEU A 314 0.27 7.72 36.85
N PRO A 315 1.42 7.71 36.13
CA PRO A 315 2.04 8.95 35.67
C PRO A 315 1.05 9.83 34.91
N LYS A 316 1.18 11.14 35.09
CA LYS A 316 0.35 12.13 34.40
C LYS A 316 0.98 12.50 33.07
N GLY A 317 0.12 12.74 32.10
CA GLY A 317 0.47 13.21 30.77
C GLY A 317 -0.78 13.69 30.05
N ASP A 318 -0.58 14.28 28.88
CA ASP A 318 -1.63 14.83 28.02
C ASP A 318 -1.72 14.11 26.66
N LYS A 319 -0.70 13.32 26.31
CA LYS A 319 -0.64 12.58 25.05
C LYS A 319 -1.48 11.31 25.13
N ASP A 320 -2.30 11.06 24.12
CA ASP A 320 -3.14 9.87 24.04
C ASP A 320 -2.43 8.64 23.44
N GLY A 321 -1.13 8.77 23.14
CA GLY A 321 -0.30 7.71 22.61
C GLY A 321 -0.59 7.36 21.14
N THR A 322 -1.23 8.27 20.38
CA THR A 322 -1.50 8.11 18.95
C THR A 322 -0.56 8.91 18.02
N GLU A 323 0.37 9.67 18.60
CA GLU A 323 1.30 10.53 17.86
C GLU A 323 2.15 9.70 16.89
N ILE A 324 2.25 10.18 15.65
CA ILE A 324 3.10 9.62 14.60
C ILE A 324 4.12 10.70 14.25
N GLU A 325 5.40 10.34 14.12
CA GLU A 325 6.43 11.27 13.68
C GLU A 325 6.12 11.72 12.24
N ASN A 326 5.77 13.00 12.08
CA ASN A 326 5.45 13.58 10.78
C ASN A 326 6.76 14.00 10.08
N VAL A 327 7.31 13.10 9.27
CA VAL A 327 8.49 13.40 8.46
C VAL A 327 8.05 14.10 7.18
N THR A 328 8.52 15.33 6.97
CA THR A 328 8.21 16.08 5.74
C THR A 328 8.72 15.34 4.51
N ARG A 329 7.78 15.00 3.62
CA ARG A 329 8.06 14.34 2.35
C ARG A 329 8.26 15.36 1.24
N ASP A 330 9.16 15.04 0.31
CA ASP A 330 9.28 15.76 -0.95
C ASP A 330 8.33 15.19 -2.01
N PHE A 331 7.49 16.06 -2.56
CA PHE A 331 6.55 15.77 -3.65
C PHE A 331 6.98 16.42 -4.97
N GLY A 332 8.10 17.14 -4.98
CA GLY A 332 8.44 18.10 -6.03
C GLY A 332 7.78 19.47 -5.81
N PRO A 333 7.67 20.28 -6.88
CA PRO A 333 7.15 21.65 -6.82
C PRO A 333 5.62 21.71 -6.69
N ALA A 334 4.90 20.62 -6.95
CA ALA A 334 3.44 20.57 -6.85
C ALA A 334 2.90 19.22 -6.36
N LEU A 335 1.67 19.25 -5.86
CA LEU A 335 0.90 18.08 -5.46
C LEU A 335 -0.54 18.19 -6.00
N ALA A 336 -0.95 17.17 -6.75
CA ALA A 336 -2.34 16.98 -7.15
C ALA A 336 -3.13 16.29 -6.02
N SER A 337 -4.26 16.86 -5.63
CA SER A 337 -5.11 16.34 -4.55
C SER A 337 -6.52 16.94 -4.60
N GLN A 338 -7.37 16.57 -3.66
CA GLN A 338 -8.46 17.42 -3.19
C GLN A 338 -7.92 18.55 -2.31
N LEU A 339 -8.62 19.67 -2.23
CA LEU A 339 -8.38 20.71 -1.22
C LEU A 339 -9.61 20.82 -0.34
N GLU A 340 -9.44 20.43 0.91
CA GLU A 340 -10.54 20.24 1.87
C GLU A 340 -11.64 19.34 1.26
N ARG A 341 -12.89 19.55 1.64
CA ARG A 341 -14.06 18.95 0.98
C ARG A 341 -14.67 19.89 -0.07
N LYS A 342 -13.97 20.97 -0.41
CA LYS A 342 -14.49 22.05 -1.27
C LYS A 342 -14.10 21.86 -2.73
N PHE A 343 -12.87 21.46 -2.99
CA PHE A 343 -12.35 21.26 -4.34
C PHE A 343 -11.89 19.82 -4.50
N SER A 344 -12.41 19.11 -5.50
CA SER A 344 -12.17 17.69 -5.69
C SER A 344 -10.90 17.37 -6.49
N SER A 345 -10.49 18.27 -7.38
CA SER A 345 -9.27 18.14 -8.18
C SER A 345 -8.55 19.49 -8.25
N VAL A 346 -7.45 19.58 -7.52
CA VAL A 346 -6.56 20.76 -7.54
C VAL A 346 -5.13 20.36 -7.83
N LEU A 347 -4.36 21.30 -8.37
CA LEU A 347 -2.90 21.26 -8.35
C LEU A 347 -2.40 22.37 -7.43
N THR A 348 -1.77 21.99 -6.32
CA THR A 348 -1.20 22.94 -5.37
C THR A 348 0.30 23.09 -5.64
N VAL A 349 0.74 24.31 -5.93
CA VAL A 349 2.06 24.65 -6.44
C VAL A 349 2.80 25.56 -5.45
N LYS A 350 4.07 25.25 -5.19
CA LYS A 350 4.98 26.09 -4.42
C LYS A 350 5.51 27.22 -5.30
N VAL A 351 5.37 28.46 -4.83
CA VAL A 351 5.77 29.69 -5.53
C VAL A 351 6.60 30.55 -4.56
N GLY A 352 7.86 30.18 -4.36
CA GLY A 352 8.73 30.81 -3.36
C GLY A 352 8.19 30.59 -1.94
N SER A 353 7.88 31.67 -1.21
CA SER A 353 7.26 31.62 0.12
C SER A 353 5.73 31.54 0.09
N ILE A 354 5.14 31.60 -1.11
CA ILE A 354 3.70 31.53 -1.34
C ILE A 354 3.36 30.15 -1.89
N THR A 355 2.17 29.67 -1.58
CA THR A 355 1.56 28.50 -2.20
C THR A 355 0.25 28.91 -2.88
N VAL A 356 0.05 28.40 -4.09
CA VAL A 356 -1.19 28.62 -4.87
C VAL A 356 -1.79 27.28 -5.24
N SER A 357 -3.10 27.16 -5.11
CA SER A 357 -3.84 25.98 -5.53
C SER A 357 -4.78 26.35 -6.67
N TYR A 358 -4.72 25.61 -7.77
CA TYR A 358 -5.57 25.77 -8.95
C TYR A 358 -6.58 24.64 -9.04
N ASP A 359 -7.86 24.96 -9.17
CA ASP A 359 -8.91 23.98 -9.49
C ASP A 359 -8.75 23.55 -10.95
N LEU A 360 -8.37 22.29 -11.18
CA LEU A 360 -8.06 21.78 -12.51
C LEU A 360 -9.29 21.60 -13.40
N HIS A 361 -10.50 21.73 -12.84
CA HIS A 361 -11.74 21.70 -13.60
C HIS A 361 -12.21 23.08 -14.05
N THR A 362 -11.66 24.16 -13.51
CA THR A 362 -12.02 25.54 -13.91
C THR A 362 -10.83 26.43 -14.24
N MET A 363 -9.61 26.01 -13.88
CA MET A 363 -8.39 26.82 -13.80
C MET A 363 -8.51 28.08 -12.93
N ASN A 364 -9.53 28.16 -12.08
CA ASN A 364 -9.64 29.20 -11.08
C ASN A 364 -8.71 28.89 -9.90
N GLN A 365 -8.25 29.94 -9.21
CA GLN A 365 -7.53 29.78 -7.96
C GLN A 365 -8.48 29.29 -6.86
N ALA A 366 -8.20 28.09 -6.35
CA ALA A 366 -8.88 27.48 -5.22
C ALA A 366 -8.48 28.16 -3.90
N ALA A 367 -7.19 28.46 -3.73
CA ALA A 367 -6.64 29.18 -2.58
C ALA A 367 -5.22 29.73 -2.86
N ILE A 368 -4.83 30.74 -2.08
CA ILE A 368 -3.48 31.31 -2.04
C ILE A 368 -3.10 31.69 -0.60
N TRP A 369 -1.92 31.26 -0.16
CA TRP A 369 -1.44 31.49 1.21
C TRP A 369 0.08 31.60 1.27
N ARG A 370 0.59 32.14 2.37
CA ARG A 370 2.03 32.23 2.69
C ARG A 370 2.41 31.33 3.85
N ASP A 371 3.72 31.11 4.00
CA ASP A 371 4.34 30.45 5.15
C ASP A 371 3.91 29.00 5.36
N GLY A 372 3.97 28.20 4.29
CA GLY A 372 3.81 26.75 4.33
C GLY A 372 3.18 26.19 3.05
N PHE A 373 2.96 24.88 3.04
CA PHE A 373 2.38 24.16 1.89
C PHE A 373 1.03 23.56 2.30
N LEU A 374 0.96 22.25 2.57
CA LEU A 374 -0.28 21.57 2.93
C LEU A 374 -0.10 20.82 4.25
N ASP A 375 -1.12 20.86 5.11
CA ASP A 375 -1.25 19.92 6.22
C ASP A 375 -1.79 18.61 5.66
N LEU A 376 -0.91 17.61 5.66
CA LEU A 376 -1.17 16.26 5.18
C LEU A 376 -1.27 15.24 6.31
N SER A 377 -1.28 15.69 7.57
CA SER A 377 -1.21 14.84 8.77
C SER A 377 -2.33 13.81 8.89
N ASN A 378 -3.46 14.04 8.23
CA ASN A 378 -4.61 13.13 8.21
C ASN A 378 -4.80 12.41 6.87
N THR A 379 -3.91 12.63 5.91
CA THR A 379 -4.00 12.07 4.56
C THR A 379 -3.18 10.80 4.43
N GLN A 380 -3.28 10.14 3.28
CA GLN A 380 -2.50 8.99 2.89
C GLN A 380 -0.99 9.28 2.84
N HIS A 381 -0.56 10.54 2.83
CA HIS A 381 0.86 10.86 2.83
C HIS A 381 1.54 10.65 4.19
N VAL A 382 0.76 10.61 5.29
CA VAL A 382 1.29 10.45 6.67
C VAL A 382 0.65 9.27 7.39
N ARG A 383 -0.60 8.91 7.07
CA ARG A 383 -1.33 7.81 7.73
C ARG A 383 -1.61 6.66 6.78
N GLY A 384 -1.54 5.43 7.30
CA GLY A 384 -1.82 4.21 6.52
C GLY A 384 -3.22 4.24 5.88
N ARG A 385 -4.26 4.59 6.66
CA ARG A 385 -5.62 4.78 6.14
C ARG A 385 -5.92 6.17 5.59
N GLY A 386 -5.28 7.23 6.11
CA GLY A 386 -5.31 8.56 5.47
C GLY A 386 -6.68 9.17 5.13
N GLU A 387 -7.67 9.07 6.01
CA GLU A 387 -9.09 9.42 5.71
C GLU A 387 -9.42 10.93 5.67
N GLY A 388 -8.42 11.77 5.90
CA GLY A 388 -8.53 13.23 5.86
C GLY A 388 -8.43 13.80 4.45
N THR A 389 -8.37 15.12 4.39
CA THR A 389 -8.19 15.92 3.17
C THR A 389 -6.96 16.80 3.32
N ALA A 390 -6.30 17.17 2.23
CA ALA A 390 -5.26 18.18 2.28
C ALA A 390 -5.87 19.54 2.65
N ILE A 391 -5.23 20.27 3.55
CA ILE A 391 -5.67 21.58 4.05
C ILE A 391 -4.51 22.57 3.87
N PRO A 392 -4.76 23.84 3.52
CA PRO A 392 -3.70 24.86 3.51
C PRO A 392 -2.98 24.93 4.87
N ASP A 393 -1.67 24.76 4.86
CA ASP A 393 -0.81 24.98 6.04
C ASP A 393 -0.12 26.33 5.86
N GLY A 394 -0.73 27.38 6.42
CA GLY A 394 -0.24 28.75 6.32
C GLY A 394 -1.34 29.81 6.43
N GLN A 395 -0.98 31.06 6.14
CA GLN A 395 -1.90 32.20 6.25
C GLN A 395 -2.42 32.62 4.89
N ALA A 396 -3.75 32.62 4.72
CA ALA A 396 -4.38 33.12 3.50
C ALA A 396 -3.98 34.57 3.20
N ILE A 397 -3.65 34.87 1.94
CA ILE A 397 -3.26 36.22 1.52
C ILE A 397 -4.50 37.01 1.12
N VAL A 398 -5.05 37.80 2.04
CA VAL A 398 -6.25 38.63 1.81
C VAL A 398 -6.03 39.61 0.67
N GLY A 399 -6.98 39.67 -0.25
CA GLY A 399 -6.96 40.54 -1.42
C GLY A 399 -6.33 39.91 -2.66
N LEU A 400 -5.68 38.74 -2.55
CA LEU A 400 -5.17 38.01 -3.73
C LEU A 400 -6.07 36.85 -4.17
N GLN A 401 -7.23 36.67 -3.52
CA GLN A 401 -8.21 35.68 -3.95
C GLN A 401 -8.81 36.05 -5.32
N GLY A 402 -9.35 35.05 -6.02
CA GLY A 402 -10.26 35.28 -7.14
C GLY A 402 -9.58 35.48 -8.49
N TRP A 403 -8.40 34.88 -8.68
CA TRP A 403 -7.91 34.56 -10.02
C TRP A 403 -8.92 33.63 -10.71
N GLN A 404 -9.66 34.17 -11.67
CA GLN A 404 -10.79 33.48 -12.31
C GLN A 404 -10.88 33.85 -13.79
N TRP A 405 -10.99 32.84 -14.65
CA TRP A 405 -11.27 33.03 -16.06
C TRP A 405 -12.78 33.19 -16.31
N GLY A 406 -13.12 34.10 -17.22
CA GLY A 406 -14.47 34.24 -17.77
C GLY A 406 -14.66 33.38 -19.01
N HIS A 407 -15.92 33.07 -19.31
CA HIS A 407 -16.32 32.34 -20.50
C HIS A 407 -17.37 33.14 -21.26
N ASP A 408 -17.24 33.18 -22.58
CA ASP A 408 -18.11 33.98 -23.45
C ASP A 408 -18.16 35.46 -23.00
N GLU A 409 -16.97 36.00 -22.69
CA GLU A 409 -16.73 37.39 -22.25
C GLU A 409 -17.39 37.78 -20.90
N THR A 410 -17.86 36.81 -20.11
CA THR A 410 -18.42 37.06 -18.77
C THR A 410 -17.74 36.22 -17.69
N LEU A 411 -17.56 36.80 -16.49
CA LEU A 411 -17.15 36.07 -15.29
C LEU A 411 -18.34 35.44 -14.55
N ASP A 412 -19.56 35.85 -14.91
CA ASP A 412 -20.82 35.39 -14.34
C ASP A 412 -21.54 34.49 -15.35
N TYR A 413 -21.00 33.28 -15.53
CA TYR A 413 -21.59 32.24 -16.36
C TYR A 413 -22.37 31.23 -15.52
N SER A 414 -23.51 30.73 -16.04
CA SER A 414 -24.30 29.72 -15.33
C SER A 414 -23.57 28.36 -15.32
N ARG A 415 -23.66 27.68 -14.18
CA ARG A 415 -23.17 26.30 -14.00
C ARG A 415 -24.30 25.29 -13.84
N ASP A 416 -25.56 25.72 -14.01
CA ASP A 416 -26.75 24.92 -13.67
C ASP A 416 -26.85 23.61 -14.48
N ASN A 417 -26.25 23.58 -15.68
CA ASN A 417 -26.24 22.41 -16.57
C ASN A 417 -24.87 21.70 -16.61
N LEU A 418 -23.96 22.05 -15.70
CA LEU A 418 -22.62 21.47 -15.65
C LEU A 418 -22.51 20.38 -14.58
N LEU A 419 -21.50 19.53 -14.73
CA LEU A 419 -21.18 18.52 -13.73
C LEU A 419 -20.68 19.21 -12.45
N PRO A 420 -21.22 18.87 -11.27
CA PRO A 420 -20.88 19.57 -10.03
C PRO A 420 -19.42 19.34 -9.59
N ARG A 421 -18.81 18.22 -9.99
CA ARG A 421 -17.45 17.80 -9.62
C ARG A 421 -16.62 17.34 -10.83
N GLY A 422 -16.97 17.81 -12.02
CA GLY A 422 -16.31 17.47 -13.28
C GLY A 422 -15.69 18.68 -13.97
N PRO A 423 -14.91 18.47 -15.05
CA PRO A 423 -14.33 19.53 -15.84
C PRO A 423 -15.42 20.35 -16.52
N MET A 424 -15.11 21.62 -16.77
CA MET A 424 -15.93 22.49 -17.63
C MET A 424 -15.97 21.94 -19.07
N PRO A 425 -16.94 22.38 -19.89
CA PRO A 425 -16.94 22.05 -21.32
C PRO A 425 -15.60 22.47 -21.95
N LYS A 426 -15.01 21.59 -22.77
CA LYS A 426 -13.70 21.85 -23.41
C LYS A 426 -13.66 23.13 -24.25
N SER A 427 -14.79 23.56 -24.79
CA SER A 427 -14.90 24.84 -25.52
C SER A 427 -14.69 26.06 -24.63
N TRP A 428 -14.88 25.91 -23.32
CA TRP A 428 -14.72 26.97 -22.31
C TRP A 428 -13.40 26.83 -21.57
N MET A 429 -13.07 25.63 -21.07
CA MET A 429 -11.77 25.35 -20.45
C MET A 429 -11.36 23.90 -20.74
N ASP A 430 -10.13 23.72 -21.24
CA ASP A 430 -9.49 22.40 -21.35
C ASP A 430 -8.09 22.46 -20.71
N TYR A 431 -7.86 21.70 -19.63
CA TYR A 431 -6.57 21.63 -18.98
C TYR A 431 -5.71 20.56 -19.66
N HIS A 432 -4.56 20.97 -20.22
CA HIS A 432 -3.70 20.08 -21.00
C HIS A 432 -2.65 19.39 -20.13
N GLY A 433 -2.26 19.99 -19.00
CA GLY A 433 -1.23 19.45 -18.11
C GLY A 433 -0.30 20.51 -17.56
N HIS A 434 0.83 20.08 -17.01
CA HIS A 434 1.89 20.97 -16.55
C HIS A 434 3.28 20.44 -16.90
N HIS A 435 4.18 21.38 -17.14
CA HIS A 435 5.60 21.12 -17.38
C HIS A 435 6.43 21.42 -16.14
N LEU A 436 7.50 20.63 -15.95
CA LEU A 436 8.55 20.88 -14.99
C LEU A 436 9.85 21.25 -15.72
N HIS A 437 10.57 22.22 -15.18
CA HIS A 437 11.93 22.57 -15.58
C HIS A 437 12.75 22.81 -14.30
N GLY A 438 13.30 21.74 -13.73
CA GLY A 438 13.75 21.75 -12.34
C GLY A 438 12.57 22.03 -11.39
N ASP A 439 12.71 23.01 -10.49
CA ASP A 439 11.69 23.41 -9.53
C ASP A 439 10.62 24.36 -10.10
N LYS A 440 10.72 24.74 -11.38
CA LYS A 440 9.78 25.63 -12.06
C LYS A 440 8.64 24.83 -12.68
N LEU A 441 7.41 25.30 -12.48
CA LEU A 441 6.21 24.67 -13.02
C LEU A 441 5.48 25.60 -13.98
N THR A 442 5.25 25.15 -15.21
CA THR A 442 4.45 25.86 -16.22
C THR A 442 3.14 25.11 -16.48
N LEU A 443 2.00 25.77 -16.26
CA LEU A 443 0.67 25.24 -16.55
C LEU A 443 0.36 25.39 -18.05
N ARG A 444 -0.33 24.41 -18.64
CA ARG A 444 -0.85 24.45 -20.01
C ARG A 444 -2.33 24.12 -20.01
N TYR A 445 -3.12 25.02 -20.58
CA TYR A 445 -4.57 24.88 -20.70
C TYR A 445 -5.08 25.76 -21.83
N SER A 446 -6.37 25.68 -22.15
CA SER A 446 -7.04 26.62 -23.02
C SER A 446 -8.25 27.24 -22.33
N ILE A 447 -8.53 28.51 -22.66
CA ILE A 447 -9.75 29.22 -22.25
C ILE A 447 -10.42 29.70 -23.51
N ASP A 448 -11.70 29.36 -23.68
CA ASP A 448 -12.51 29.83 -24.79
C ASP A 448 -11.90 29.51 -26.17
N GLY A 449 -11.14 28.41 -26.25
CA GLY A 449 -10.41 27.93 -27.43
C GLY A 449 -9.03 28.54 -27.65
N ARG A 450 -8.56 29.45 -26.78
CA ARG A 450 -7.20 30.03 -26.84
C ARG A 450 -6.25 29.26 -25.94
N ASP A 451 -5.15 28.77 -26.50
CA ASP A 451 -4.09 28.13 -25.73
C ASP A 451 -3.38 29.13 -24.83
N ILE A 452 -3.08 28.71 -23.59
CA ILE A 452 -2.41 29.50 -22.56
C ILE A 452 -1.28 28.67 -21.95
N SER A 453 -0.06 29.24 -21.97
CA SER A 453 1.00 28.86 -21.02
C SER A 453 0.99 29.84 -19.87
N GLU A 454 0.99 29.34 -18.64
CA GLU A 454 1.07 30.16 -17.44
C GLU A 454 2.24 29.70 -16.57
N PHE A 455 3.12 30.65 -16.23
CA PHE A 455 4.23 30.43 -15.32
C PHE A 455 4.09 31.33 -14.08
N PRO A 456 3.55 30.80 -12.97
CA PRO A 456 3.42 31.55 -11.73
C PRO A 456 4.77 31.63 -11.00
N VAL A 457 5.18 32.84 -10.63
CA VAL A 457 6.42 33.11 -9.88
C VAL A 457 6.21 34.13 -8.77
N PRO A 458 7.08 34.19 -7.75
CA PRO A 458 7.01 35.22 -6.74
C PRO A 458 7.02 36.62 -7.37
N GLY A 459 6.15 37.49 -6.88
CA GLY A 459 6.13 38.89 -7.31
C GLY A 459 7.25 39.71 -6.66
N PRO A 460 7.41 40.98 -7.06
CA PRO A 460 8.51 41.84 -6.60
C PRO A 460 8.37 42.34 -5.16
N GLN A 461 7.22 42.11 -4.51
CA GLN A 461 6.93 42.48 -3.12
C GLN A 461 6.61 41.24 -2.28
N PRO A 462 6.75 41.31 -0.93
CA PRO A 462 6.16 40.29 -0.06
C PRO A 462 4.66 40.14 -0.35
N ASP A 463 4.15 38.92 -0.23
CA ASP A 463 2.73 38.61 -0.49
C ASP A 463 2.25 39.05 -1.87
N SER A 464 3.10 38.89 -2.89
CA SER A 464 2.74 39.14 -4.28
C SER A 464 3.12 37.98 -5.19
N ILE A 465 2.35 37.83 -6.27
CA ILE A 465 2.55 36.83 -7.30
C ILE A 465 2.56 37.49 -8.68
N ARG A 466 3.41 36.99 -9.56
CA ARG A 466 3.43 37.35 -10.99
C ARG A 466 3.06 36.10 -11.79
N HIS A 467 2.06 36.23 -12.63
CA HIS A 467 1.69 35.21 -13.62
C HIS A 467 2.23 35.67 -14.97
N SER A 468 3.28 35.01 -15.46
CA SER A 468 3.74 35.21 -16.83
C SER A 468 2.89 34.38 -17.76
N LEU A 469 2.26 35.01 -18.76
CA LEU A 469 1.32 34.37 -19.67
C LEU A 469 1.83 34.44 -21.11
N GLN A 470 1.65 33.33 -21.83
CA GLN A 470 1.70 33.30 -23.29
C GLN A 470 0.35 32.82 -23.80
N ILE A 471 -0.38 33.69 -24.50
CA ILE A 471 -1.73 33.43 -24.98
C ILE A 471 -1.72 33.35 -26.50
N GLY A 472 -2.21 32.24 -27.05
CA GLY A 472 -2.36 32.03 -28.49
C GLY A 472 -3.42 32.93 -29.13
N PRO A 473 -3.54 32.93 -30.47
CA PRO A 473 -4.56 33.71 -31.18
C PRO A 473 -5.98 33.23 -30.87
N GLY A 474 -6.97 34.12 -30.95
CA GLY A 474 -8.39 33.78 -30.82
C GLY A 474 -9.26 34.94 -30.33
N ARG A 475 -10.44 34.62 -29.77
CA ARG A 475 -11.44 35.60 -29.30
C ARG A 475 -11.04 36.38 -28.05
N SER A 476 -11.80 37.40 -27.69
CA SER A 476 -11.56 38.17 -26.46
C SER A 476 -11.69 37.26 -25.24
N LEU A 477 -10.85 37.49 -24.21
CA LEU A 477 -10.92 36.80 -22.93
C LEU A 477 -11.15 37.82 -21.81
N VAL A 478 -11.74 37.36 -20.70
CA VAL A 478 -11.88 38.15 -19.48
C VAL A 478 -11.24 37.37 -18.32
N LEU A 479 -10.39 38.04 -17.56
CA LEU A 479 -9.71 37.47 -16.39
C LEU A 479 -9.97 38.36 -15.18
N ALA A 480 -10.53 37.84 -14.11
CA ALA A 480 -10.42 38.47 -12.80
C ALA A 480 -9.02 38.16 -12.26
N ALA A 481 -8.15 39.17 -12.17
CA ALA A 481 -6.77 38.97 -11.69
C ALA A 481 -6.70 38.93 -10.15
N ALA A 482 -7.64 39.59 -9.48
CA ALA A 482 -7.86 39.53 -8.04
C ALA A 482 -9.29 39.97 -7.71
N THR A 483 -9.73 39.70 -6.49
CA THR A 483 -11.03 40.11 -5.94
C THR A 483 -10.83 40.68 -4.55
N GLY A 484 -11.25 41.93 -4.36
CA GLY A 484 -11.25 42.59 -3.05
C GLY A 484 -12.42 42.16 -2.17
N ASP A 485 -12.29 42.36 -0.87
CA ASP A 485 -13.39 42.13 0.08
C ASP A 485 -14.63 42.96 -0.30
N GLN A 486 -15.83 42.39 -0.18
CA GLN A 486 -17.08 43.09 -0.49
C GLN A 486 -17.35 44.30 0.42
N ALA A 487 -16.67 44.45 1.54
CA ALA A 487 -16.72 45.62 2.41
C ALA A 487 -15.89 46.80 1.87
N TRP A 488 -14.91 46.54 0.99
CA TRP A 488 -14.05 47.58 0.44
C TRP A 488 -14.82 48.47 -0.53
N ARG A 489 -14.62 49.79 -0.41
CA ARG A 489 -15.40 50.80 -1.13
C ARG A 489 -14.56 51.62 -2.12
N ARG A 490 -13.24 51.62 -1.95
CA ARG A 490 -12.34 52.42 -2.77
C ARG A 490 -11.93 51.65 -4.02
N ARG A 491 -12.63 51.88 -5.13
CA ARG A 491 -12.36 51.29 -6.46
C ARG A 491 -11.70 52.33 -7.34
N ILE A 492 -10.48 52.08 -7.79
CA ILE A 492 -9.69 53.09 -8.50
C ILE A 492 -8.90 52.45 -9.63
N ILE A 493 -8.88 53.11 -10.77
CA ILE A 493 -7.88 52.91 -11.81
C ILE A 493 -6.85 54.03 -11.70
N LEU A 494 -5.59 53.66 -11.49
CA LEU A 494 -4.46 54.56 -11.22
C LEU A 494 -3.54 54.66 -12.43
N LYS A 495 -3.07 55.85 -12.77
CA LYS A 495 -1.97 56.03 -13.73
C LYS A 495 -0.61 55.80 -13.08
N SER A 496 0.43 55.66 -13.90
CA SER A 496 1.85 55.55 -13.48
C SER A 496 2.33 56.68 -12.56
N ASP A 497 1.79 57.90 -12.71
CA ASP A 497 2.09 59.06 -11.86
C ASP A 497 1.28 59.08 -10.53
N GLY A 498 0.46 58.07 -10.28
CA GLY A 498 -0.39 57.95 -9.09
C GLY A 498 -1.71 58.72 -9.17
N THR A 499 -2.01 59.39 -10.28
CA THR A 499 -3.29 60.08 -10.48
C THR A 499 -4.41 59.10 -10.80
N GLN A 500 -5.63 59.40 -10.33
CA GLN A 500 -6.81 58.57 -10.59
C GLN A 500 -7.41 58.92 -11.96
N THR A 501 -7.87 57.91 -12.69
CA THR A 501 -8.73 58.14 -13.86
C THR A 501 -10.18 58.30 -13.43
N GLU A 502 -11.00 58.96 -14.25
CA GLU A 502 -12.44 59.03 -14.01
C GLU A 502 -13.09 57.66 -14.25
N GLY A 503 -13.74 57.10 -13.22
CA GLY A 503 -14.50 55.85 -13.30
C GLY A 503 -13.71 54.58 -12.98
N ASN A 504 -14.37 53.44 -13.16
CA ASN A 504 -13.87 52.11 -12.80
C ASN A 504 -13.29 51.34 -13.99
N SER A 505 -12.98 51.99 -15.11
CA SER A 505 -12.37 51.35 -16.28
C SER A 505 -11.30 52.24 -16.90
N GLY A 506 -10.25 51.63 -17.44
CA GLY A 506 -9.15 52.33 -18.10
C GLY A 506 -8.31 51.41 -18.99
N ASP A 507 -7.39 52.00 -19.74
CA ASP A 507 -6.43 51.29 -20.58
C ASP A 507 -5.36 50.61 -19.71
N ALA A 508 -5.08 49.33 -19.94
CA ALA A 508 -4.18 48.55 -19.07
C ALA A 508 -2.68 48.86 -19.30
N GLU A 509 -2.29 49.43 -20.44
CA GLU A 509 -0.88 49.67 -20.82
C GLU A 509 -0.20 50.68 -19.87
N HIS A 510 -0.96 51.64 -19.36
CA HIS A 510 -0.43 52.73 -18.52
C HIS A 510 -1.19 52.93 -17.22
N THR A 511 -2.12 52.02 -16.89
CA THR A 511 -2.88 52.09 -15.65
C THR A 511 -2.86 50.79 -14.86
N PHE A 512 -3.24 50.89 -13.59
CA PHE A 512 -3.32 49.80 -12.62
C PHE A 512 -4.72 49.79 -12.02
N ALA A 513 -5.24 48.61 -11.68
CA ALA A 513 -6.50 48.50 -10.97
C ALA A 513 -6.25 48.25 -9.48
N MET A 514 -7.00 48.94 -8.63
CA MET A 514 -6.94 48.78 -7.19
C MET A 514 -8.33 48.82 -6.57
N VAL A 515 -8.56 47.92 -5.61
CA VAL A 515 -9.69 47.99 -4.69
C VAL A 515 -9.17 47.93 -3.26
N GLY A 516 -9.70 48.76 -2.37
CA GLY A 516 -9.24 48.79 -0.98
C GLY A 516 -10.25 49.32 0.03
N ASP A 517 -9.95 49.08 1.29
CA ASP A 517 -10.68 49.62 2.43
C ASP A 517 -10.42 51.13 2.56
N ASP A 518 -11.47 51.91 2.74
CA ASP A 518 -11.39 53.33 3.11
C ASP A 518 -12.26 53.69 4.32
N SER A 519 -12.74 52.69 5.06
CA SER A 519 -13.67 52.88 6.19
C SER A 519 -13.16 53.87 7.25
N SER A 520 -11.85 54.02 7.36
CA SER A 520 -11.17 54.95 8.29
C SER A 520 -10.86 56.33 7.70
N GLY A 521 -11.20 56.59 6.43
CA GLY A 521 -10.77 57.78 5.67
C GLY A 521 -9.32 57.73 5.19
N GLN A 522 -8.58 56.67 5.52
CA GLN A 522 -7.23 56.35 5.00
C GLN A 522 -7.26 55.01 4.27
N LEU A 523 -6.29 54.77 3.38
CA LEU A 523 -6.17 53.48 2.70
C LEU A 523 -5.86 52.39 3.73
N GLY A 524 -6.79 51.46 3.91
CA GLY A 524 -6.60 50.24 4.69
C GLY A 524 -5.90 49.17 3.88
N GLU A 525 -6.39 47.93 3.98
CA GLU A 525 -5.95 46.83 3.11
C GLU A 525 -6.44 47.05 1.67
N PHE A 526 -5.65 46.59 0.69
CA PHE A 526 -5.99 46.71 -0.72
C PHE A 526 -5.48 45.55 -1.56
N SER A 527 -6.19 45.26 -2.65
CA SER A 527 -5.71 44.48 -3.79
C SER A 527 -5.25 45.42 -4.89
N PHE A 528 -4.10 45.13 -5.49
CA PHE A 528 -3.51 45.91 -6.57
C PHE A 528 -3.08 44.97 -7.70
N VAL A 529 -3.51 45.25 -8.92
CA VAL A 529 -3.12 44.48 -10.10
C VAL A 529 -2.59 45.36 -11.22
N ALA A 530 -1.61 44.83 -11.95
CA ALA A 530 -0.95 45.50 -13.05
C ALA A 530 -0.57 44.51 -14.16
N VAL A 531 -0.43 45.01 -15.39
CA VAL A 531 0.11 44.24 -16.51
C VAL A 531 1.29 44.94 -17.18
N ASN A 532 2.21 44.12 -17.69
CA ASN A 532 3.43 44.51 -18.41
C ASN A 532 3.66 43.58 -19.62
N GLY A 533 4.37 44.04 -20.66
CA GLY A 533 4.66 43.25 -21.87
C GLY A 533 3.78 43.64 -23.06
N ASP A 534 3.33 42.67 -23.86
CA ASP A 534 2.42 42.91 -24.99
C ASP A 534 0.97 43.02 -24.50
N VAL A 535 0.62 44.23 -24.04
CA VAL A 535 -0.67 44.56 -23.42
C VAL A 535 -1.52 45.52 -24.26
N THR A 536 -1.13 45.73 -25.52
CA THR A 536 -1.81 46.69 -26.41
C THR A 536 -3.30 46.37 -26.56
N GLY A 537 -4.15 47.35 -26.27
CA GLY A 537 -5.61 47.21 -26.39
C GLY A 537 -6.28 46.50 -25.21
N MET A 538 -5.53 46.05 -24.20
CA MET A 538 -6.10 45.50 -22.97
C MET A 538 -6.73 46.59 -22.11
N ARG A 539 -7.76 46.22 -21.34
CA ARG A 539 -8.48 47.17 -20.49
C ARG A 539 -8.71 46.62 -19.09
N TRP A 540 -8.59 47.49 -18.10
CA TRP A 540 -9.05 47.23 -16.74
C TRP A 540 -10.51 47.63 -16.57
N THR A 541 -11.25 46.84 -15.80
CA THR A 541 -12.57 47.17 -15.27
C THR A 541 -12.70 46.67 -13.84
N ILE A 542 -13.25 47.48 -12.93
CA ILE A 542 -13.60 47.06 -11.58
C ILE A 542 -15.12 46.98 -11.46
N ASP A 543 -15.63 45.79 -11.22
CA ASP A 543 -17.06 45.55 -11.15
C ASP A 543 -17.67 45.78 -9.75
N PRO A 544 -19.01 45.72 -9.61
CA PRO A 544 -19.67 45.88 -8.32
C PRO A 544 -19.29 44.82 -7.28
N GLN A 545 -18.82 43.65 -7.71
CA GLN A 545 -18.32 42.56 -6.87
C GLN A 545 -16.83 42.73 -6.51
N ASN A 546 -16.24 43.90 -6.75
CA ASN A 546 -14.84 44.18 -6.44
C ASN A 546 -13.84 43.24 -7.16
N ARG A 547 -14.21 42.67 -8.30
CA ARG A 547 -13.29 41.92 -9.17
C ARG A 547 -12.51 42.90 -10.04
N LEU A 548 -11.18 42.77 -10.05
CA LEU A 548 -10.29 43.56 -10.88
C LEU A 548 -10.10 42.81 -12.21
N GLN A 549 -10.92 43.17 -13.20
CA GLN A 549 -11.05 42.46 -14.46
C GLN A 549 -10.09 43.01 -15.52
N LEU A 550 -9.29 42.13 -16.11
CA LEU A 550 -8.52 42.37 -17.32
C LEU A 550 -9.30 41.85 -18.53
N ILE A 551 -9.61 42.74 -19.47
CA ILE A 551 -10.18 42.38 -20.77
C ILE A 551 -9.02 42.26 -21.76
N ILE A 552 -8.81 41.06 -22.28
CA ILE A 552 -7.78 40.73 -23.27
C ILE A 552 -8.46 40.70 -24.64
N PRO A 553 -8.06 41.56 -25.59
CA PRO A 553 -8.74 41.64 -26.89
C PRO A 553 -8.57 40.35 -27.70
N ALA A 554 -9.48 40.16 -28.65
CA ALA A 554 -9.27 39.19 -29.73
C ALA A 554 -7.99 39.53 -30.50
N ASP A 555 -7.28 38.49 -30.95
CA ASP A 555 -6.00 38.66 -31.63
C ASP A 555 -5.68 37.52 -32.59
N ASP A 556 -4.89 37.79 -33.62
CA ASP A 556 -4.42 36.80 -34.61
C ASP A 556 -2.96 36.36 -34.39
N ALA A 557 -2.27 36.96 -33.42
CA ALA A 557 -0.93 36.61 -33.00
C ALA A 557 -0.88 36.00 -31.58
N VAL A 558 0.27 35.42 -31.25
CA VAL A 558 0.60 35.02 -29.88
C VAL A 558 1.05 36.25 -29.10
N ARG A 559 0.47 36.48 -27.93
CA ARG A 559 0.88 37.55 -27.01
C ARG A 559 1.61 37.00 -25.80
N GLN A 560 2.55 37.77 -25.28
CA GLN A 560 3.23 37.46 -24.03
C GLN A 560 3.24 38.69 -23.10
N PHE A 561 2.73 38.51 -21.90
CA PHE A 561 2.61 39.56 -20.90
C PHE A 561 2.60 38.98 -19.49
N ASP A 562 2.88 39.83 -18.50
CA ASP A 562 2.82 39.49 -17.09
C ASP A 562 1.57 40.11 -16.45
N VAL A 563 0.93 39.36 -15.57
CA VAL A 563 -0.09 39.86 -14.62
C VAL A 563 0.51 39.84 -13.23
N HIS A 564 0.67 41.02 -12.64
CA HIS A 564 1.16 41.17 -11.27
C HIS A 564 -0.01 41.37 -10.32
N CYS A 565 -0.09 40.54 -9.29
CA CYS A 565 -1.10 40.63 -8.24
C CYS A 565 -0.41 40.87 -6.88
N MET A 566 -0.76 41.99 -6.24
CA MET A 566 -0.15 42.43 -4.98
C MET A 566 -1.22 42.80 -3.95
N THR A 567 -0.92 42.59 -2.68
CA THR A 567 -1.71 43.13 -1.57
C THR A 567 -0.85 44.01 -0.68
N GLY A 568 -1.47 44.90 0.08
CA GLY A 568 -0.75 45.78 1.00
C GLY A 568 -1.69 46.56 1.90
N ARG A 569 -1.09 47.36 2.79
CA ARG A 569 -1.81 48.24 3.71
C ARG A 569 -1.24 49.65 3.73
N GLY A 570 -2.09 50.65 3.55
CA GLY A 570 -1.69 52.05 3.61
C GLY A 570 -1.03 52.58 2.33
N ASP A 571 -0.93 53.91 2.25
CA ASP A 571 -0.44 54.59 1.04
C ASP A 571 1.04 54.32 0.74
N ASP A 572 1.86 54.01 1.76
CA ASP A 572 3.27 53.71 1.54
C ASP A 572 3.50 52.36 0.87
N ALA A 573 2.68 51.35 1.23
CA ALA A 573 2.67 50.07 0.52
C ALA A 573 2.19 50.25 -0.94
N LEU A 574 1.18 51.09 -1.17
CA LEU A 574 0.73 51.41 -2.53
C LEU A 574 1.84 52.08 -3.36
N LYS A 575 2.57 53.05 -2.79
CA LYS A 575 3.73 53.67 -3.46
C LYS A 575 4.85 52.67 -3.76
N LEU A 576 5.04 51.66 -2.92
CA LEU A 576 6.00 50.58 -3.18
C LEU A 576 5.54 49.69 -4.34
N CYS A 577 4.25 49.34 -4.40
CA CYS A 577 3.67 48.58 -5.50
C CYS A 577 3.84 49.32 -6.84
N LEU A 578 3.44 50.60 -6.89
CA LEU A 578 3.59 51.44 -8.09
C LEU A 578 5.04 51.50 -8.58
N ARG A 579 5.99 51.77 -7.68
CA ARG A 579 7.42 51.82 -8.02
C ARG A 579 7.95 50.48 -8.53
N SER A 580 7.50 49.38 -7.95
CA SER A 580 7.96 48.04 -8.34
C SER A 580 7.50 47.66 -9.74
N ILE A 581 6.27 48.01 -10.10
CA ILE A 581 5.76 47.76 -11.45
C ILE A 581 6.46 48.64 -12.49
N GLU A 582 6.66 49.93 -12.21
CA GLU A 582 7.35 50.83 -13.15
C GLU A 582 8.81 50.40 -13.38
N GLN A 583 9.47 49.87 -12.35
CA GLN A 583 10.78 49.24 -12.49
C GLN A 583 10.71 48.00 -13.38
N SER A 584 9.72 47.13 -13.18
CA SER A 584 9.50 45.94 -14.02
C SER A 584 9.16 46.28 -15.48
N ARG A 585 8.46 47.38 -15.76
CA ARG A 585 8.20 47.87 -17.13
C ARG A 585 9.48 48.32 -17.84
N SER A 586 10.40 48.93 -17.10
CA SER A 586 11.65 49.45 -17.63
C SER A 586 12.65 48.33 -17.98
N ALA A 587 12.53 47.17 -17.34
CA ALA A 587 13.36 45.99 -17.56
C ALA A 587 12.49 44.72 -17.47
N PRO A 588 11.69 44.43 -18.52
CA PRO A 588 10.79 43.29 -18.50
C PRO A 588 11.58 41.97 -18.54
N ASP A 589 11.30 41.08 -17.57
CA ASP A 589 11.80 39.71 -17.58
C ASP A 589 11.01 38.91 -18.61
N ARG A 590 11.54 38.77 -19.83
CA ARG A 590 10.88 37.94 -20.83
C ARG A 590 11.09 36.46 -20.50
N VAL A 591 9.99 35.76 -20.23
CA VAL A 591 9.99 34.31 -20.02
C VAL A 591 10.17 33.58 -21.36
N ASP A 592 11.09 32.62 -21.40
CA ASP A 592 11.23 31.72 -22.54
C ASP A 592 10.41 30.44 -22.27
N PHE A 593 9.19 30.38 -22.81
CA PHE A 593 8.31 29.23 -22.63
C PHE A 593 8.79 27.99 -23.39
N ASP A 594 9.52 28.15 -24.49
CA ASP A 594 10.07 27.00 -25.23
C ASP A 594 11.14 26.31 -24.37
N GLN A 595 11.98 27.09 -23.67
CA GLN A 595 12.92 26.56 -22.70
C GLN A 595 12.22 25.88 -21.52
N LEU A 596 11.21 26.50 -20.92
CA LEU A 596 10.52 25.96 -19.73
C LEU A 596 9.68 24.71 -20.02
N THR A 597 9.33 24.44 -21.27
CA THR A 597 8.49 23.29 -21.66
C THR A 597 9.25 22.19 -22.40
N GLY A 598 10.57 22.38 -22.57
CA GLY A 598 11.47 21.47 -23.28
C GLY A 598 12.22 20.45 -22.41
N GLY A 599 11.90 20.35 -21.12
CA GLY A 599 12.66 19.58 -20.13
C GLY A 599 13.71 20.43 -19.41
N GLY A 600 14.25 19.95 -18.29
CA GLY A 600 15.13 20.75 -17.44
C GLY A 600 16.05 19.92 -16.53
N PRO A 601 16.78 20.58 -15.61
CA PRO A 601 17.65 19.86 -14.68
C PRO A 601 16.86 18.88 -13.80
N LEU A 602 17.46 17.71 -13.53
CA LEU A 602 16.91 16.68 -12.65
C LEU A 602 16.52 17.24 -11.28
N LEU A 603 15.28 16.99 -10.85
CA LEU A 603 14.80 17.23 -9.49
C LEU A 603 15.30 16.15 -8.53
N TRP A 604 15.44 14.92 -9.02
CA TRP A 604 15.76 13.75 -8.21
C TRP A 604 16.98 13.00 -8.75
N PRO A 605 18.18 13.61 -8.73
CA PRO A 605 19.34 13.09 -9.44
C PRO A 605 19.83 11.71 -8.97
N ASP A 606 19.55 11.31 -7.72
CA ASP A 606 20.07 10.08 -7.13
C ASP A 606 19.44 8.82 -7.73
N VAL A 607 20.29 7.82 -7.96
CA VAL A 607 19.89 6.45 -8.29
C VAL A 607 20.18 5.57 -7.09
N LEU A 608 19.13 5.03 -6.47
CA LEU A 608 19.27 4.17 -5.30
C LEU A 608 19.54 2.74 -5.77
N THR A 609 20.41 2.01 -5.07
CA THR A 609 20.72 0.62 -5.41
C THR A 609 20.29 -0.30 -4.27
N THR A 610 19.64 -1.40 -4.62
CA THR A 610 19.27 -2.48 -3.69
C THR A 610 19.71 -3.83 -4.23
N ILE A 611 19.68 -4.84 -3.36
CA ILE A 611 19.89 -6.25 -3.70
C ILE A 611 18.61 -7.03 -3.45
N GLY A 612 18.24 -7.92 -4.35
CA GLY A 612 17.11 -8.84 -4.22
C GLY A 612 17.53 -10.19 -3.65
N TYR A 613 16.52 -10.97 -3.26
CA TYR A 613 16.69 -12.27 -2.61
C TYR A 613 15.99 -13.35 -3.44
N PRO A 614 16.74 -14.27 -4.08
CA PRO A 614 16.15 -15.41 -4.75
C PRO A 614 15.38 -16.30 -3.76
N GLY A 615 14.25 -16.84 -4.21
CA GLY A 615 13.42 -17.74 -3.41
C GLY A 615 14.13 -19.06 -3.10
N LEU A 616 13.95 -19.55 -1.88
CA LEU A 616 14.58 -20.78 -1.38
C LEU A 616 13.80 -22.06 -1.68
N GLN A 617 12.63 -21.96 -2.32
CA GLN A 617 11.81 -23.14 -2.63
C GLN A 617 12.56 -24.07 -3.59
N GLN A 618 12.44 -25.38 -3.39
CA GLN A 618 13.15 -26.38 -4.20
C GLN A 618 12.32 -26.89 -5.39
N GLY A 619 11.10 -26.36 -5.57
CA GLY A 619 10.12 -26.83 -6.57
C GLY A 619 10.23 -26.15 -7.94
N ALA A 620 9.16 -26.34 -8.73
CA ALA A 620 9.02 -25.76 -10.08
C ALA A 620 8.94 -24.24 -10.10
N TYR A 621 8.40 -23.64 -9.04
CA TYR A 621 8.34 -22.19 -8.91
C TYR A 621 8.97 -21.76 -7.58
N VAL A 622 9.59 -20.59 -7.62
CA VAL A 622 10.21 -19.91 -6.48
C VAL A 622 9.71 -18.48 -6.43
N LEU A 623 9.65 -17.93 -5.22
CA LEU A 623 9.23 -16.56 -4.98
C LEU A 623 10.45 -15.71 -4.62
N ASP A 624 10.94 -14.93 -5.59
CA ASP A 624 12.06 -14.01 -5.38
C ASP A 624 11.53 -12.65 -4.85
N THR A 625 12.33 -11.98 -4.02
CA THR A 625 12.03 -10.64 -3.49
C THR A 625 12.82 -9.57 -4.24
N ILE A 626 12.10 -8.59 -4.80
CA ILE A 626 12.68 -7.37 -5.38
C ILE A 626 12.69 -6.31 -4.27
N THR A 627 13.86 -6.10 -3.68
CA THR A 627 13.98 -5.26 -2.49
C THR A 627 13.77 -3.79 -2.82
N ILE A 628 12.86 -3.15 -2.10
CA ILE A 628 12.56 -1.72 -2.18
C ILE A 628 13.53 -0.95 -1.26
N PRO A 629 14.01 0.26 -1.61
CA PRO A 629 14.80 1.09 -0.72
C PRO A 629 14.12 1.28 0.66
N GLU A 630 14.90 1.16 1.73
CA GLU A 630 14.38 1.33 3.10
C GLU A 630 14.07 2.79 3.43
N SER A 631 14.93 3.67 2.95
CA SER A 631 14.80 5.12 3.05
C SER A 631 15.18 5.76 1.73
N THR A 632 14.78 7.01 1.56
CA THR A 632 15.16 7.83 0.41
C THR A 632 15.56 9.22 0.91
N PRO A 633 16.38 9.96 0.15
CA PRO A 633 16.66 11.37 0.44
C PRO A 633 15.40 12.25 0.50
N TRP A 634 14.30 11.78 -0.09
CA TRP A 634 13.05 12.52 -0.29
C TRP A 634 11.93 12.11 0.67
N ASN A 635 12.22 11.21 1.62
CA ASN A 635 11.25 10.63 2.55
C ASN A 635 10.02 10.04 1.85
N THR A 636 10.22 9.46 0.66
CA THR A 636 9.17 8.73 -0.06
C THR A 636 8.70 7.52 0.75
N TRP A 637 7.40 7.43 0.96
CA TRP A 637 6.76 6.26 1.54
C TRP A 637 6.33 5.28 0.43
N PHE A 638 7.09 4.21 0.25
CA PHE A 638 6.89 3.20 -0.80
C PHE A 638 5.67 2.29 -0.61
N ARG A 639 4.46 2.85 -0.54
CA ARG A 639 3.23 2.03 -0.58
C ARG A 639 2.92 1.67 -2.02
N THR A 640 3.53 0.60 -2.51
CA THR A 640 3.52 0.20 -3.92
C THR A 640 2.12 -0.24 -4.36
N SER A 641 1.52 0.47 -5.32
CA SER A 641 0.13 0.28 -5.73
C SER A 641 -0.03 -0.38 -7.10
N ALA A 642 0.91 -0.17 -8.02
CA ALA A 642 0.87 -0.76 -9.36
C ALA A 642 2.26 -0.90 -9.99
N LEU A 643 2.39 -1.78 -10.98
CA LEU A 643 3.58 -1.93 -11.80
C LEU A 643 3.22 -2.24 -13.26
N ASP A 644 4.13 -1.91 -14.18
CA ASP A 644 4.15 -2.39 -15.56
C ASP A 644 5.57 -2.39 -16.13
N PHE A 645 5.78 -3.03 -17.29
CA PHE A 645 7.12 -3.20 -17.87
C PHE A 645 7.30 -2.49 -19.21
N PHE A 646 8.48 -1.90 -19.38
CA PHE A 646 8.98 -1.52 -20.69
C PHE A 646 9.38 -2.76 -21.49
N PRO A 647 9.41 -2.70 -22.83
CA PRO A 647 9.85 -3.83 -23.66
C PRO A 647 11.26 -4.35 -23.35
N ASP A 648 12.13 -3.49 -22.80
CA ASP A 648 13.50 -3.84 -22.40
C ASP A 648 13.61 -4.52 -21.02
N GLY A 649 12.48 -4.71 -20.32
CA GLY A 649 12.41 -5.34 -19.00
C GLY A 649 12.63 -4.39 -17.82
N ARG A 650 12.83 -3.08 -18.04
CA ARG A 650 12.71 -2.10 -16.95
C ARG A 650 11.28 -2.08 -16.43
N MET A 651 11.12 -1.93 -15.12
CA MET A 651 9.82 -1.90 -14.46
C MET A 651 9.48 -0.47 -14.05
N ALA A 652 8.29 0.02 -14.39
CA ALA A 652 7.72 1.21 -13.78
C ALA A 652 6.86 0.79 -12.58
N VAL A 653 7.01 1.47 -11.44
CA VAL A 653 6.29 1.18 -10.19
C VAL A 653 5.63 2.46 -9.68
N ALA A 654 4.34 2.38 -9.39
CA ALA A 654 3.58 3.46 -8.77
C ALA A 654 3.50 3.28 -7.25
N THR A 655 3.52 4.38 -6.51
CA THR A 655 3.16 4.44 -5.09
C THR A 655 1.79 5.08 -4.92
N HIS A 656 0.99 4.60 -3.96
CA HIS A 656 -0.26 5.25 -3.56
C HIS A 656 -0.03 6.71 -3.11
N GLY A 657 1.19 7.03 -2.66
CA GLY A 657 1.58 8.38 -2.28
C GLY A 657 1.80 9.35 -3.44
N GLY A 658 1.77 8.91 -4.71
CA GLY A 658 1.89 9.81 -5.86
C GLY A 658 3.23 9.79 -6.60
N ASP A 659 4.07 8.78 -6.40
CA ASP A 659 5.37 8.66 -7.08
C ASP A 659 5.37 7.56 -8.14
N ILE A 660 6.15 7.78 -9.20
CA ILE A 660 6.53 6.74 -10.16
C ILE A 660 8.03 6.52 -10.09
N TRP A 661 8.45 5.27 -10.07
CA TRP A 661 9.86 4.84 -10.05
C TRP A 661 10.16 3.92 -11.21
N ILE A 662 11.31 4.11 -11.86
CA ILE A 662 11.85 3.15 -12.82
C ILE A 662 12.87 2.26 -12.12
N VAL A 663 12.67 0.96 -12.21
CA VAL A 663 13.57 -0.07 -11.68
C VAL A 663 14.26 -0.76 -12.84
N SER A 664 15.59 -0.76 -12.82
CA SER A 664 16.45 -1.42 -13.81
C SER A 664 17.43 -2.39 -13.14
N GLY A 665 18.14 -3.20 -13.93
CA GLY A 665 19.05 -4.23 -13.39
C GLY A 665 18.31 -5.44 -12.80
N ILE A 666 17.08 -5.69 -13.26
CA ILE A 666 16.30 -6.86 -12.89
C ILE A 666 16.78 -8.04 -13.74
N ASP A 667 17.56 -8.93 -13.14
CA ASP A 667 18.08 -10.13 -13.79
C ASP A 667 17.87 -11.38 -12.90
N ASN A 668 18.61 -12.45 -13.15
CA ASN A 668 18.50 -13.68 -12.38
C ASN A 668 19.20 -13.61 -11.02
N ASP A 669 20.22 -12.77 -10.85
CA ASP A 669 20.98 -12.68 -9.60
C ASP A 669 20.42 -11.61 -8.66
N LEU A 670 19.76 -10.58 -9.18
CA LEU A 670 19.15 -9.47 -8.44
C LEU A 670 20.17 -8.69 -7.59
N LEU A 671 21.45 -8.67 -7.97
CA LEU A 671 22.51 -8.04 -7.18
C LEU A 671 22.65 -6.53 -7.43
N ASN A 672 22.00 -5.97 -8.44
CA ASN A 672 22.17 -4.58 -8.84
C ASN A 672 20.85 -3.93 -9.28
N LEU A 673 19.84 -4.00 -8.42
CA LEU A 673 18.55 -3.34 -8.64
C LEU A 673 18.72 -1.83 -8.49
N ARG A 674 18.47 -1.07 -9.54
CA ARG A 674 18.63 0.39 -9.55
C ARG A 674 17.28 1.08 -9.65
N TRP A 675 17.02 1.99 -8.72
CA TRP A 675 15.78 2.74 -8.57
C TRP A 675 16.02 4.21 -8.89
N LYS A 676 15.36 4.69 -9.94
CA LYS A 676 15.34 6.10 -10.33
C LYS A 676 13.93 6.63 -10.15
N ARG A 677 13.76 7.70 -9.37
CA ARG A 677 12.46 8.37 -9.27
C ARG A 677 12.20 9.07 -10.60
N PHE A 678 11.03 8.81 -11.19
CA PHE A 678 10.64 9.32 -12.50
C PHE A 678 9.65 10.47 -12.39
N ALA A 679 8.67 10.33 -11.48
CA ALA A 679 7.63 11.33 -11.28
C ALA A 679 7.21 11.41 -9.81
N GLY A 680 6.61 12.54 -9.43
CA GLY A 680 6.08 12.82 -8.10
C GLY A 680 4.84 13.70 -8.17
N GLY A 681 4.11 13.83 -7.06
CA GLY A 681 2.98 14.75 -6.95
C GLY A 681 1.67 14.30 -7.60
N LEU A 682 1.53 13.02 -7.99
CA LEU A 682 0.30 12.46 -8.57
C LEU A 682 -0.77 12.16 -7.51
N TYR A 683 -2.04 12.19 -7.92
CA TYR A 683 -3.18 12.01 -7.02
C TYR A 683 -3.62 10.54 -6.89
N GLU A 684 -3.21 9.88 -5.81
CA GLU A 684 -3.56 8.48 -5.45
C GLU A 684 -3.45 7.47 -6.62
N PRO A 685 -2.24 7.23 -7.18
CA PRO A 685 -2.07 6.27 -8.27
C PRO A 685 -2.44 4.84 -7.88
N PHE A 686 -3.33 4.20 -8.65
CA PHE A 686 -3.75 2.79 -8.44
C PHE A 686 -3.73 1.92 -9.71
N GLY A 687 -3.27 2.48 -10.83
CA GLY A 687 -3.11 1.80 -12.10
C GLY A 687 -1.95 2.38 -12.90
N ILE A 688 -1.20 1.52 -13.59
CA ILE A 688 -0.15 1.92 -14.51
C ILE A 688 -0.17 1.01 -15.74
N LYS A 689 0.02 1.61 -16.92
CA LYS A 689 0.21 0.92 -18.18
C LYS A 689 1.30 1.58 -19.00
N ILE A 690 2.16 0.77 -19.60
CA ILE A 690 3.12 1.21 -20.61
C ILE A 690 2.56 0.86 -21.98
N VAL A 691 2.26 1.88 -22.77
CA VAL A 691 1.74 1.75 -24.14
C VAL A 691 2.65 2.56 -25.06
N ASP A 692 3.20 1.90 -26.07
CA ASP A 692 4.15 2.50 -27.02
C ASP A 692 5.31 3.24 -26.33
N GLY A 693 5.85 2.63 -25.26
CA GLY A 693 6.95 3.19 -24.47
C GLY A 693 6.57 4.36 -23.54
N HIS A 694 5.31 4.80 -23.51
CA HIS A 694 4.86 5.88 -22.64
C HIS A 694 4.16 5.34 -21.40
N ILE A 695 4.35 6.01 -20.26
CA ILE A 695 3.71 5.66 -18.99
C ILE A 695 2.37 6.39 -18.86
N TYR A 696 1.30 5.61 -18.69
CA TYR A 696 -0.04 6.09 -18.35
C TYR A 696 -0.37 5.68 -16.92
N VAL A 697 -0.93 6.60 -16.14
CA VAL A 697 -1.23 6.41 -14.72
C VAL A 697 -2.68 6.75 -14.42
N THR A 698 -3.41 5.81 -13.82
CA THR A 698 -4.74 6.08 -13.26
C THR A 698 -4.59 6.81 -11.94
N CYS A 699 -4.99 8.08 -11.93
CA CYS A 699 -5.14 8.90 -10.74
C CYS A 699 -6.63 9.03 -10.37
N LYS A 700 -6.90 9.54 -9.17
CA LYS A 700 -8.28 9.74 -8.69
C LYS A 700 -9.07 10.75 -9.52
N ASP A 701 -8.37 11.74 -10.08
CA ASP A 701 -8.98 12.84 -10.83
C ASP A 701 -8.85 12.72 -12.35
N ARG A 702 -7.90 11.92 -12.86
CA ARG A 702 -7.64 11.77 -14.31
C ARG A 702 -6.79 10.55 -14.65
N LEU A 703 -6.73 10.24 -15.95
CA LEU A 703 -5.62 9.51 -16.53
C LEU A 703 -4.51 10.51 -16.89
N THR A 704 -3.30 10.28 -16.37
CA THR A 704 -2.12 11.12 -16.63
C THR A 704 -1.15 10.38 -17.53
N LYS A 705 -0.69 11.01 -18.61
CA LYS A 705 0.41 10.51 -19.43
C LYS A 705 1.68 11.27 -19.07
N LEU A 706 2.74 10.53 -18.75
CA LEU A 706 4.02 11.09 -18.33
C LEU A 706 5.00 11.08 -19.50
N HIS A 707 5.67 12.21 -19.71
CA HIS A 707 6.68 12.36 -20.76
C HIS A 707 8.00 12.82 -20.17
N ASP A 708 9.07 12.17 -20.61
CA ASP A 708 10.47 12.58 -20.44
C ASP A 708 10.89 13.20 -21.77
N LYS A 709 10.93 14.53 -21.83
CA LYS A 709 11.07 15.24 -23.12
C LYS A 709 12.53 15.41 -23.53
N ASP A 710 13.43 15.46 -22.55
CA ASP A 710 14.86 15.63 -22.76
C ASP A 710 15.65 14.31 -22.58
N GLU A 711 14.94 13.19 -22.36
CA GLU A 711 15.46 11.83 -22.20
C GLU A 711 16.42 11.69 -21.01
N ASN A 712 16.23 12.47 -19.95
CA ASN A 712 17.11 12.51 -18.78
C ASN A 712 16.76 11.47 -17.69
N GLY A 713 15.62 10.77 -17.84
CA GLY A 713 15.13 9.78 -16.89
C GLY A 713 14.18 10.33 -15.82
N GLU A 714 13.60 11.52 -16.00
CA GLU A 714 12.53 12.12 -15.20
C GLU A 714 11.41 12.64 -16.10
N ALA A 715 10.18 12.71 -15.57
CA ALA A 715 9.05 13.26 -16.30
C ALA A 715 9.04 14.79 -16.22
N ASP A 716 9.07 15.45 -17.37
CA ASP A 716 8.99 16.91 -17.50
C ASP A 716 7.61 17.39 -17.95
N PHE A 717 6.75 16.51 -18.45
CA PHE A 717 5.38 16.87 -18.82
C PHE A 717 4.38 15.85 -18.28
N TYR A 718 3.45 16.36 -17.49
CA TYR A 718 2.36 15.63 -16.88
C TYR A 718 1.10 15.97 -17.66
N GLU A 719 0.87 15.25 -18.74
CA GLU A 719 -0.26 15.47 -19.64
C GLU A 719 -1.56 14.99 -18.98
N SER A 720 -2.57 15.85 -19.00
CA SER A 720 -3.94 15.51 -18.65
C SER A 720 -4.62 14.77 -19.81
N PHE A 721 -4.25 13.50 -19.98
CA PHE A 721 -4.71 12.66 -21.09
C PHE A 721 -6.24 12.49 -21.12
N SER A 722 -6.87 12.28 -19.96
CA SER A 722 -8.33 12.28 -19.83
C SER A 722 -8.77 12.61 -18.40
N ALA A 723 -9.47 13.73 -18.21
CA ALA A 723 -10.03 14.10 -16.90
C ALA A 723 -11.23 13.23 -16.51
N ASP A 724 -11.35 12.89 -15.22
CA ASP A 724 -12.55 12.23 -14.68
C ASP A 724 -13.69 13.26 -14.55
N GLN A 725 -14.87 12.87 -15.01
CA GLN A 725 -16.04 13.75 -15.03
C GLN A 725 -16.71 13.90 -13.67
N ASP A 726 -16.29 13.12 -12.67
CA ASP A 726 -16.88 13.15 -11.35
C ASP A 726 -15.88 12.70 -10.29
N VAL A 727 -15.14 13.67 -9.75
CA VAL A 727 -14.07 13.41 -8.78
C VAL A 727 -14.65 13.52 -7.36
N SER A 728 -14.61 12.41 -6.64
CA SER A 728 -15.07 12.34 -5.25
C SER A 728 -14.03 12.90 -4.27
N VAL A 729 -14.49 13.63 -3.25
CA VAL A 729 -13.66 14.06 -2.10
C VAL A 729 -13.62 13.01 -0.98
N ASN A 730 -14.42 11.95 -1.09
CA ASN A 730 -14.41 10.86 -0.12
C ASN A 730 -13.18 9.97 -0.25
N PHE A 731 -12.72 9.53 0.91
CA PHE A 731 -11.56 8.68 1.06
C PHE A 731 -11.70 7.32 0.33
N HIS A 732 -12.85 6.65 0.44
CA HIS A 732 -13.07 5.31 -0.12
C HIS A 732 -13.35 5.28 -1.65
N ALA A 733 -13.26 6.41 -2.33
CA ALA A 733 -13.56 6.55 -3.75
C ALA A 733 -12.30 6.49 -4.62
N PHE A 734 -11.82 5.28 -4.88
CA PHE A 734 -10.64 5.06 -5.69
C PHE A 734 -11.01 4.83 -7.16
N ASN A 735 -10.08 5.18 -8.04
CA ASN A 735 -10.03 4.70 -9.42
C ASN A 735 -8.98 3.58 -9.49
N PHE A 736 -9.44 2.35 -9.62
CA PHE A 736 -8.61 1.16 -9.57
C PHE A 736 -8.14 0.70 -10.94
N ASP A 737 -6.90 0.23 -10.97
CA ASP A 737 -6.24 -0.46 -12.09
C ASP A 737 -6.15 0.39 -13.37
N LEU A 738 -5.49 -0.17 -14.37
CA LEU A 738 -5.47 0.34 -15.72
C LEU A 738 -5.23 -0.83 -16.67
N GLN A 739 -6.18 -1.07 -17.57
CA GLN A 739 -6.07 -2.10 -18.60
C GLN A 739 -6.29 -1.52 -19.99
N THR A 740 -5.78 -2.20 -21.01
CA THR A 740 -5.95 -1.80 -22.41
C THR A 740 -6.57 -2.94 -23.20
N ASP A 741 -7.46 -2.62 -24.15
CA ASP A 741 -7.92 -3.59 -25.15
C ASP A 741 -7.01 -3.60 -26.39
N ASN A 742 -7.33 -4.47 -27.35
CA ASN A 742 -6.59 -4.62 -28.61
C ASN A 742 -6.72 -3.40 -29.55
N GLU A 743 -7.63 -2.47 -29.27
CA GLU A 743 -7.79 -1.20 -30.01
C GLU A 743 -7.02 -0.05 -29.35
N GLY A 744 -6.34 -0.31 -28.23
CA GLY A 744 -5.60 0.67 -27.44
C GLY A 744 -6.48 1.52 -26.52
N ASN A 745 -7.76 1.18 -26.32
CA ASN A 745 -8.62 1.88 -25.38
C ASN A 745 -8.26 1.51 -23.94
N PHE A 746 -8.38 2.46 -23.01
CA PHE A 746 -8.07 2.28 -21.60
C PHE A 746 -9.31 1.98 -20.76
N TYR A 747 -9.14 1.16 -19.72
CA TYR A 747 -10.18 0.77 -18.79
C TYR A 747 -9.71 0.90 -17.34
N TYR A 748 -10.54 1.50 -16.49
CA TYR A 748 -10.34 1.55 -15.04
C TYR A 748 -11.68 1.44 -14.31
N ALA A 749 -11.66 1.00 -13.05
CA ALA A 749 -12.88 0.77 -12.27
C ALA A 749 -13.01 1.78 -11.12
N LYS A 750 -14.22 2.35 -10.94
CA LYS A 750 -14.52 3.24 -9.82
C LYS A 750 -15.10 2.45 -8.64
N SER A 751 -14.75 2.82 -7.41
CA SER A 751 -15.43 2.33 -6.21
C SER A 751 -16.95 2.53 -6.31
N GLY A 752 -17.73 1.53 -5.87
CA GLY A 752 -19.18 1.67 -5.69
C GLY A 752 -19.64 1.88 -4.26
N HIS A 753 -18.80 1.52 -3.29
CA HIS A 753 -19.04 1.66 -1.86
C HIS A 753 -18.20 2.79 -1.28
N GLY A 754 -18.77 3.55 -0.33
CA GLY A 754 -18.04 4.63 0.36
C GLY A 754 -17.63 5.80 -0.54
N THR A 755 -18.31 5.98 -1.67
CA THR A 755 -18.10 7.10 -2.60
C THR A 755 -19.33 7.98 -2.66
N ASP A 756 -19.13 9.27 -2.96
CA ASP A 756 -20.17 10.23 -3.31
C ASP A 756 -20.31 10.41 -4.82
N SER A 757 -19.66 9.59 -5.66
CA SER A 757 -19.77 9.65 -7.13
C SER A 757 -21.22 9.49 -7.61
N ASP A 758 -21.57 10.19 -8.69
CA ASP A 758 -22.85 10.11 -9.41
C ASP A 758 -23.00 8.79 -10.17
N ILE A 759 -21.87 8.16 -10.54
CA ILE A 759 -21.84 6.85 -11.22
C ILE A 759 -20.98 5.86 -10.39
N PRO A 760 -21.44 5.46 -9.19
CA PRO A 760 -20.68 4.59 -8.31
C PRO A 760 -20.59 3.18 -8.89
N GLY A 761 -19.42 2.55 -8.76
CA GLY A 761 -19.27 1.13 -9.11
C GLY A 761 -19.30 0.87 -10.61
N ALA A 762 -18.79 1.83 -11.40
CA ALA A 762 -18.71 1.75 -12.85
C ALA A 762 -17.31 1.43 -13.33
N VAL A 763 -17.23 0.71 -14.44
CA VAL A 763 -16.01 0.62 -15.24
C VAL A 763 -16.09 1.66 -16.34
N ILE A 764 -15.04 2.45 -16.47
CA ILE A 764 -14.93 3.51 -17.46
C ILE A 764 -14.06 3.03 -18.60
N LYS A 765 -14.52 3.24 -19.84
CA LYS A 765 -13.72 3.10 -21.05
C LYS A 765 -13.30 4.49 -21.54
N VAL A 766 -12.01 4.67 -21.81
CA VAL A 766 -11.42 5.87 -22.42
C VAL A 766 -10.82 5.47 -23.76
N SER A 767 -11.10 6.24 -24.82
CA SER A 767 -10.54 5.97 -26.15
C SER A 767 -9.01 6.05 -26.16
N SER A 768 -8.38 5.41 -27.14
CA SER A 768 -6.92 5.40 -27.31
C SER A 768 -6.29 6.78 -27.50
N ASP A 769 -7.08 7.79 -27.89
CA ASP A 769 -6.68 9.20 -28.01
C ASP A 769 -7.02 10.05 -26.76
N GLY A 770 -7.67 9.46 -25.74
CA GLY A 770 -8.08 10.15 -24.52
C GLY A 770 -9.30 11.07 -24.66
N LEU A 771 -9.86 11.22 -25.87
CA LEU A 771 -10.88 12.24 -26.15
C LEU A 771 -12.30 11.82 -25.80
N GLN A 772 -12.59 10.51 -25.78
CA GLN A 772 -13.91 9.97 -25.49
C GLN A 772 -13.89 9.12 -24.23
N ARG A 773 -14.84 9.39 -23.32
CA ARG A 773 -15.03 8.65 -22.09
C ARG A 773 -16.47 8.17 -22.00
N GLN A 774 -16.66 6.89 -21.69
CA GLN A 774 -17.98 6.32 -21.53
C GLN A 774 -18.02 5.32 -20.37
N VAL A 775 -19.20 5.19 -19.77
CA VAL A 775 -19.48 4.08 -18.85
C VAL A 775 -19.55 2.79 -19.67
N TYR A 776 -18.60 1.89 -19.43
CA TYR A 776 -18.57 0.59 -20.09
C TYR A 776 -19.60 -0.35 -19.47
N CYS A 777 -19.59 -0.50 -18.15
CA CYS A 777 -20.55 -1.30 -17.39
C CYS A 777 -20.65 -0.82 -15.94
N THR A 778 -21.60 -1.37 -15.17
CA THR A 778 -21.90 -0.94 -13.79
C THR A 778 -22.13 -2.11 -12.85
N GLY A 779 -22.31 -1.83 -11.56
CA GLY A 779 -22.72 -2.83 -10.58
C GLY A 779 -21.56 -3.48 -9.85
N PHE A 780 -20.49 -2.72 -9.58
CA PHE A 780 -19.37 -3.15 -8.73
C PHE A 780 -19.37 -2.45 -7.37
N ARG A 781 -19.04 -3.16 -6.29
CA ARG A 781 -19.00 -2.60 -4.94
C ARG A 781 -17.64 -1.99 -4.63
N THR A 782 -16.56 -2.74 -4.74
CA THR A 782 -15.18 -2.29 -4.56
C THR A 782 -14.29 -3.08 -5.51
N PRO A 783 -14.29 -2.72 -6.81
CA PRO A 783 -13.61 -3.48 -7.86
C PRO A 783 -12.12 -3.16 -7.88
N ASN A 784 -11.36 -3.71 -6.92
CA ASN A 784 -9.94 -3.38 -6.78
C ASN A 784 -9.08 -3.90 -7.95
N GLY A 785 -9.48 -4.99 -8.61
CA GLY A 785 -8.69 -5.64 -9.64
C GLY A 785 -9.34 -5.65 -11.01
N MET A 786 -8.53 -5.51 -12.05
CA MET A 786 -8.93 -5.74 -13.43
C MET A 786 -7.89 -6.56 -14.19
N GLY A 787 -8.34 -7.25 -15.23
CA GLY A 787 -7.49 -7.97 -16.16
C GLY A 787 -8.00 -7.94 -17.59
N SER A 788 -7.32 -8.65 -18.46
CA SER A 788 -7.72 -8.85 -19.86
C SER A 788 -7.44 -10.30 -20.27
N LEU A 789 -8.35 -10.84 -21.08
CA LEU A 789 -8.19 -12.11 -21.77
C LEU A 789 -7.50 -11.90 -23.13
N PRO A 790 -6.90 -12.94 -23.73
CA PRO A 790 -6.19 -12.81 -25.02
C PRO A 790 -7.06 -12.35 -26.18
N ASP A 791 -8.38 -12.60 -26.10
CA ASP A 791 -9.35 -12.17 -27.10
C ASP A 791 -9.82 -10.71 -26.93
N GLY A 792 -9.25 -9.98 -25.97
CA GLY A 792 -9.56 -8.58 -25.69
C GLY A 792 -10.72 -8.37 -24.71
N ARG A 793 -11.38 -9.43 -24.22
CA ARG A 793 -12.38 -9.28 -23.16
C ARG A 793 -11.73 -8.81 -21.87
N VAL A 794 -12.27 -7.75 -21.28
CA VAL A 794 -11.81 -7.20 -19.98
C VAL A 794 -12.46 -7.99 -18.85
N THR A 795 -11.73 -8.18 -17.74
CA THR A 795 -12.27 -8.75 -16.50
C THR A 795 -12.19 -7.73 -15.36
N ALA A 796 -13.05 -7.89 -14.36
CA ALA A 796 -12.90 -7.22 -13.07
C ALA A 796 -13.26 -8.15 -11.93
N SER A 797 -12.49 -8.02 -10.85
CA SER A 797 -12.73 -8.68 -9.58
C SER A 797 -13.43 -7.71 -8.61
N ASP A 798 -14.32 -8.24 -7.75
CA ASP A 798 -15.09 -7.42 -6.81
C ASP A 798 -15.13 -8.03 -5.41
N ASN A 799 -15.11 -7.17 -4.40
CA ASN A 799 -15.03 -7.57 -3.00
C ASN A 799 -16.42 -7.82 -2.42
N GLN A 800 -16.56 -8.94 -1.69
CA GLN A 800 -17.75 -9.26 -0.91
C GLN A 800 -18.23 -8.08 -0.06
N GLY A 801 -19.55 -7.93 0.07
CA GLY A 801 -20.16 -7.05 1.05
C GLY A 801 -21.66 -6.97 0.85
N GLN A 802 -22.27 -5.82 1.09
CA GLN A 802 -23.70 -5.63 0.82
C GLN A 802 -23.98 -5.94 -0.66
N TRP A 803 -25.09 -6.61 -0.96
CA TRP A 803 -25.51 -7.03 -2.32
C TRP A 803 -24.50 -7.84 -3.15
N THR A 804 -23.33 -8.12 -2.60
CA THR A 804 -22.20 -8.79 -3.23
C THR A 804 -21.90 -10.02 -2.37
N PRO A 805 -22.58 -11.15 -2.65
CA PRO A 805 -22.71 -12.26 -1.70
C PRO A 805 -21.38 -12.87 -1.28
N ALA A 806 -20.45 -12.97 -2.22
CA ALA A 806 -19.09 -13.43 -2.07
C ALA A 806 -18.19 -12.59 -2.99
N SER A 807 -16.87 -12.68 -2.81
CA SER A 807 -15.91 -12.11 -3.76
C SER A 807 -16.09 -12.80 -5.12
N LYS A 808 -15.74 -12.14 -6.22
CA LYS A 808 -15.97 -12.71 -7.56
C LYS A 808 -15.07 -12.13 -8.62
N ILE A 809 -14.93 -12.84 -9.74
CA ILE A 809 -14.32 -12.35 -10.99
C ILE A 809 -15.38 -12.40 -12.08
N SER A 810 -15.51 -11.33 -12.86
CA SER A 810 -16.51 -11.23 -13.93
C SER A 810 -15.86 -10.87 -15.26
N VAL A 811 -16.33 -11.49 -16.35
CA VAL A 811 -16.00 -11.07 -17.71
C VAL A 811 -16.93 -9.91 -18.09
N LEU A 812 -16.36 -8.81 -18.57
CA LEU A 812 -17.06 -7.55 -18.73
C LEU A 812 -17.68 -7.40 -20.13
N LYS A 813 -18.95 -6.98 -20.18
CA LYS A 813 -19.64 -6.60 -21.42
C LYS A 813 -20.15 -5.16 -21.36
N GLN A 814 -20.16 -4.49 -22.50
CA GLN A 814 -20.77 -3.17 -22.64
C GLN A 814 -22.23 -3.19 -22.16
N GLY A 815 -22.58 -2.26 -21.28
CA GLY A 815 -23.92 -2.15 -20.66
C GLY A 815 -24.22 -3.20 -19.59
N GLY A 816 -23.27 -4.07 -19.23
CA GLY A 816 -23.46 -5.11 -18.22
C GLY A 816 -23.71 -4.56 -16.81
N PHE A 817 -24.38 -5.36 -15.99
CA PHE A 817 -24.66 -5.06 -14.58
C PHE A 817 -24.21 -6.22 -13.68
N TYR A 818 -23.32 -5.93 -12.75
CA TYR A 818 -22.63 -6.94 -11.93
C TYR A 818 -23.13 -7.02 -10.48
N GLY A 819 -24.35 -6.60 -10.19
CA GLY A 819 -25.05 -6.99 -8.97
C GLY A 819 -24.95 -6.03 -7.78
N TRP A 820 -23.96 -5.14 -7.70
CA TRP A 820 -23.98 -4.05 -6.73
C TRP A 820 -25.07 -3.03 -7.10
N VAL A 821 -26.02 -2.81 -6.19
CA VAL A 821 -26.95 -1.68 -6.30
C VAL A 821 -26.44 -0.56 -5.42
N GLY A 822 -26.17 0.61 -6.01
CA GLY A 822 -25.59 1.75 -5.30
C GLY A 822 -26.40 2.14 -4.07
N ASN A 823 -25.89 1.80 -2.88
CA ASN A 823 -26.60 2.06 -1.63
C ASN A 823 -25.62 2.29 -0.46
N TYR A 824 -25.11 3.50 -0.32
CA TYR A 824 -24.48 3.87 0.94
C TYR A 824 -25.39 4.79 1.75
N SER A 825 -25.88 4.28 2.88
CA SER A 825 -26.39 5.07 4.00
C SER A 825 -25.51 4.80 5.21
N ILE A 826 -24.59 5.70 5.54
CA ILE A 826 -24.45 6.05 6.95
C ILE A 826 -25.49 7.15 7.18
N PRO A 827 -26.44 6.97 8.12
CA PRO A 827 -27.30 8.06 8.54
C PRO A 827 -26.46 9.30 8.90
N GLY A 828 -26.60 10.37 8.11
CA GLY A 828 -25.90 11.64 8.33
C GLY A 828 -24.62 11.90 7.52
N MET A 829 -24.13 10.99 6.66
CA MET A 829 -22.93 11.22 5.84
C MET A 829 -23.13 10.95 4.34
N TRP A 830 -24.14 11.59 3.75
CA TRP A 830 -24.55 11.51 2.33
C TRP A 830 -25.31 10.23 1.94
N ALA A 831 -26.21 10.39 0.97
CA ALA A 831 -27.02 9.34 0.36
C ALA A 831 -27.09 9.60 -1.15
N PRO A 832 -27.05 8.56 -2.00
CA PRO A 832 -27.12 8.74 -3.45
C PRO A 832 -28.45 9.44 -3.82
N GLY A 833 -28.38 10.40 -4.75
CA GLY A 833 -29.49 11.31 -5.06
C GLY A 833 -29.79 12.37 -3.99
N GLY A 834 -28.86 12.66 -3.06
CA GLY A 834 -29.05 13.68 -2.02
C GLY A 834 -30.06 13.29 -0.93
N GLY A 835 -30.25 11.99 -0.70
CA GLY A 835 -31.26 11.47 0.26
C GLY A 835 -32.63 11.17 -0.35
N THR A 836 -32.78 11.27 -1.67
CA THR A 836 -34.01 10.91 -2.39
C THR A 836 -34.16 9.42 -2.66
N ILE A 837 -33.04 8.68 -2.65
CA ILE A 837 -33.06 7.22 -2.79
C ILE A 837 -33.28 6.60 -1.42
N ASP A 838 -34.50 6.14 -1.20
CA ASP A 838 -34.86 5.32 -0.04
C ASP A 838 -34.23 3.92 -0.20
N LEU A 839 -33.18 3.65 0.59
CA LEU A 839 -32.45 2.37 0.54
C LEU A 839 -33.23 1.18 1.07
N ASP A 840 -34.40 1.40 1.67
CA ASP A 840 -35.36 0.34 1.99
C ASP A 840 -36.31 0.06 0.80
N LYS A 841 -36.28 0.90 -0.24
CA LYS A 841 -37.08 0.78 -1.47
C LYS A 841 -36.26 0.50 -2.73
N VAL A 842 -34.94 0.29 -2.62
CA VAL A 842 -34.13 -0.14 -3.78
C VAL A 842 -34.58 -1.55 -4.16
N VAL A 843 -35.38 -1.64 -5.22
CA VAL A 843 -35.73 -2.91 -5.86
C VAL A 843 -34.55 -3.32 -6.71
N ALA A 844 -33.70 -4.20 -6.17
CA ALA A 844 -32.64 -4.79 -6.95
C ALA A 844 -33.24 -5.51 -8.18
N PRO A 845 -32.65 -5.39 -9.38
CA PRO A 845 -33.05 -6.20 -10.51
C PRO A 845 -33.07 -7.68 -10.12
N GLU A 846 -34.05 -8.44 -10.61
CA GLU A 846 -34.23 -9.85 -10.27
C GLU A 846 -32.98 -10.69 -10.56
N THR A 847 -32.20 -10.28 -11.56
CA THR A 847 -30.94 -10.92 -11.95
C THR A 847 -29.85 -9.90 -12.30
N PHE A 848 -28.65 -10.40 -12.50
CA PHE A 848 -27.47 -9.65 -12.93
C PHE A 848 -26.55 -10.58 -13.73
N ASP A 849 -25.55 -10.01 -14.39
CA ASP A 849 -24.58 -10.78 -15.17
C ASP A 849 -23.75 -11.69 -14.27
N GLN A 850 -23.84 -13.00 -14.51
CA GLN A 850 -23.20 -13.99 -13.67
C GLN A 850 -21.68 -13.92 -13.79
N PRO A 851 -20.95 -14.05 -12.66
CA PRO A 851 -19.49 -14.00 -12.69
C PRO A 851 -18.91 -15.25 -13.33
N LEU A 852 -17.65 -15.11 -13.74
CA LEU A 852 -16.82 -16.21 -14.18
C LEU A 852 -16.61 -17.21 -13.03
N VAL A 853 -16.35 -16.70 -11.82
CA VAL A 853 -16.21 -17.51 -10.61
C VAL A 853 -16.56 -16.71 -9.36
N TRP A 854 -17.21 -17.37 -8.40
CA TRP A 854 -17.36 -16.91 -7.03
C TRP A 854 -16.21 -17.40 -6.16
N MET A 855 -15.82 -16.60 -5.18
CA MET A 855 -14.74 -16.90 -4.24
C MET A 855 -15.26 -16.59 -2.82
N PRO A 856 -15.40 -17.61 -1.95
CA PRO A 856 -15.84 -17.40 -0.59
C PRO A 856 -14.81 -16.60 0.21
N GLN A 857 -15.26 -15.96 1.29
CA GLN A 857 -14.45 -15.00 2.05
C GLN A 857 -13.21 -15.63 2.67
N GLU A 858 -13.32 -16.87 3.14
CA GLU A 858 -12.22 -17.65 3.67
C GLU A 858 -11.12 -17.92 2.63
N PHE A 859 -11.50 -18.02 1.35
CA PHE A 859 -10.61 -18.28 0.23
C PHE A 859 -10.00 -16.99 -0.35
N ASP A 860 -10.82 -15.96 -0.57
CA ASP A 860 -10.37 -14.60 -0.92
C ASP A 860 -11.31 -13.51 -0.36
N ASN A 861 -10.86 -12.84 0.70
CA ASN A 861 -11.64 -11.80 1.39
C ASN A 861 -11.54 -10.42 0.73
N SER A 862 -10.53 -10.20 -0.12
CA SER A 862 -10.35 -8.93 -0.83
C SER A 862 -9.51 -9.16 -2.08
N CYS A 863 -10.16 -9.03 -3.22
CA CYS A 863 -9.60 -9.33 -4.52
C CYS A 863 -8.53 -8.31 -4.93
N GLY A 864 -7.55 -8.81 -5.68
CA GLY A 864 -6.63 -8.04 -6.51
C GLY A 864 -6.95 -8.23 -8.00
N GLY A 865 -6.07 -7.77 -8.88
CA GLY A 865 -6.23 -7.86 -10.34
C GLY A 865 -5.76 -9.19 -10.94
N GLU A 866 -6.14 -9.36 -12.20
CA GLU A 866 -5.89 -10.56 -13.00
C GLU A 866 -4.83 -10.30 -14.08
N VAL A 867 -4.10 -11.36 -14.45
CA VAL A 867 -3.10 -11.30 -15.51
C VAL A 867 -3.15 -12.58 -16.35
N TRP A 868 -3.23 -12.43 -17.66
CA TRP A 868 -3.02 -13.55 -18.57
C TRP A 868 -1.52 -13.74 -18.82
N VAL A 869 -1.03 -14.97 -18.67
CA VAL A 869 0.37 -15.30 -18.92
C VAL A 869 0.46 -16.19 -20.14
N ASP A 870 1.00 -15.68 -21.24
CA ASP A 870 1.21 -16.40 -22.51
C ASP A 870 2.68 -16.37 -22.91
N ASP A 871 3.54 -16.83 -22.00
CA ASP A 871 4.98 -16.94 -22.21
C ASP A 871 5.47 -18.31 -21.78
N ASP A 872 5.93 -19.12 -22.74
CA ASP A 872 6.38 -20.49 -22.51
C ASP A 872 7.55 -20.58 -21.51
N ARG A 873 8.33 -19.50 -21.34
CA ARG A 873 9.41 -19.44 -20.33
C ARG A 873 8.87 -19.51 -18.91
N TRP A 874 7.58 -19.24 -18.72
CA TRP A 874 6.90 -19.38 -17.43
C TRP A 874 6.43 -20.81 -17.14
N GLY A 875 6.67 -21.75 -18.06
CA GLY A 875 6.49 -23.17 -17.79
C GLY A 875 5.02 -23.62 -17.74
N PRO A 876 4.69 -24.70 -16.98
CA PRO A 876 3.41 -25.40 -17.11
C PRO A 876 2.14 -24.59 -16.86
N LEU A 877 2.24 -23.46 -16.15
CA LEU A 877 1.10 -22.59 -15.86
C LEU A 877 0.86 -21.54 -16.97
N SER A 878 1.76 -21.42 -17.96
CA SER A 878 1.55 -20.59 -19.16
C SER A 878 0.24 -20.96 -19.88
N GLY A 879 -0.34 -19.99 -20.60
CA GLY A 879 -1.62 -20.07 -21.29
C GLY A 879 -2.83 -19.99 -20.34
N ARG A 880 -2.70 -19.33 -19.19
CA ARG A 880 -3.77 -19.22 -18.18
C ARG A 880 -3.90 -17.82 -17.61
N MET A 881 -5.11 -17.54 -17.12
CA MET A 881 -5.36 -16.37 -16.29
C MET A 881 -4.96 -16.66 -14.84
N LEU A 882 -4.20 -15.74 -14.26
CA LEU A 882 -3.89 -15.70 -12.84
C LEU A 882 -4.75 -14.63 -12.17
N HIS A 883 -5.10 -14.88 -10.91
CA HIS A 883 -5.78 -13.92 -10.02
C HIS A 883 -4.89 -13.60 -8.83
N THR A 884 -4.99 -12.40 -8.29
CA THR A 884 -4.25 -11.95 -7.10
C THR A 884 -5.20 -11.61 -5.97
N SER A 885 -4.79 -11.81 -4.71
CA SER A 885 -5.57 -11.42 -3.53
C SER A 885 -4.86 -10.34 -2.73
N PHE A 886 -5.51 -9.18 -2.61
CA PHE A 886 -5.08 -8.10 -1.71
C PHE A 886 -5.23 -8.53 -0.25
N GLY A 887 -6.31 -9.26 0.06
CA GLY A 887 -6.65 -9.66 1.41
C GLY A 887 -5.74 -10.74 1.98
N LYS A 888 -5.23 -11.63 1.13
CA LYS A 888 -4.42 -12.77 1.55
C LYS A 888 -2.97 -12.69 1.09
N GLY A 889 -2.63 -11.88 0.09
CA GLY A 889 -1.31 -11.95 -0.54
C GLY A 889 -1.10 -13.30 -1.23
N TRP A 890 -2.16 -13.83 -1.86
CA TRP A 890 -2.17 -15.12 -2.55
C TRP A 890 -2.33 -14.91 -4.05
N MET A 891 -1.87 -15.90 -4.81
CA MET A 891 -2.05 -15.97 -6.25
C MET A 891 -2.73 -17.28 -6.63
N TYR A 892 -3.58 -17.23 -7.66
CA TYR A 892 -4.39 -18.35 -8.11
C TYR A 892 -4.24 -18.52 -9.61
N TYR A 893 -4.54 -19.71 -10.12
CA TYR A 893 -4.71 -19.94 -11.56
C TYR A 893 -6.11 -20.43 -11.86
N MET A 894 -6.61 -20.09 -13.04
CA MET A 894 -7.98 -20.38 -13.46
C MET A 894 -8.03 -21.31 -14.69
N MET A 895 -9.11 -22.08 -14.77
CA MET A 895 -9.46 -22.92 -15.92
C MET A 895 -10.82 -22.47 -16.42
N ILE A 896 -10.83 -21.71 -17.51
CA ILE A 896 -12.01 -21.05 -18.07
C ILE A 896 -12.68 -21.97 -19.09
N GLN A 897 -13.99 -22.12 -18.97
CA GLN A 897 -14.86 -22.77 -19.95
C GLN A 897 -15.85 -21.75 -20.51
N ASP A 898 -15.76 -21.51 -21.82
CA ASP A 898 -16.66 -20.61 -22.55
C ASP A 898 -17.82 -21.39 -23.19
N PHE A 899 -19.03 -20.85 -23.04
CA PHE A 899 -20.22 -21.19 -23.83
C PHE A 899 -20.61 -19.98 -24.69
N PRO A 900 -21.51 -20.12 -25.69
CA PRO A 900 -21.90 -19.01 -26.55
C PRO A 900 -22.48 -17.78 -25.82
N ASP A 901 -23.09 -17.99 -24.65
CA ASP A 901 -23.84 -16.99 -23.89
C ASP A 901 -23.26 -16.66 -22.51
N VAL A 902 -22.44 -17.54 -21.94
CA VAL A 902 -21.87 -17.38 -20.59
C VAL A 902 -20.50 -18.06 -20.47
N SER A 903 -19.65 -17.51 -19.62
CA SER A 903 -18.37 -18.11 -19.24
C SER A 903 -18.44 -18.57 -17.78
N GLN A 904 -17.68 -19.62 -17.45
CA GLN A 904 -17.52 -20.09 -16.08
C GLN A 904 -16.11 -20.62 -15.86
N ALA A 905 -15.64 -20.69 -14.61
CA ALA A 905 -14.30 -21.16 -14.33
C ALA A 905 -14.18 -21.93 -13.01
N ALA A 906 -13.21 -22.83 -13.00
CA ALA A 906 -12.61 -23.35 -11.78
C ALA A 906 -11.35 -22.53 -11.43
N ILE A 907 -11.09 -22.35 -10.14
CA ILE A 907 -9.94 -21.61 -9.61
C ILE A 907 -9.23 -22.44 -8.54
N VAL A 908 -7.90 -22.35 -8.54
CA VAL A 908 -7.01 -23.06 -7.61
C VAL A 908 -5.93 -22.12 -7.09
N LYS A 909 -5.68 -22.16 -5.78
CA LYS A 909 -4.63 -21.38 -5.11
C LYS A 909 -3.23 -21.95 -5.41
N LEU A 910 -2.23 -21.08 -5.61
CA LEU A 910 -0.82 -21.47 -5.64
C LEU A 910 -0.23 -21.56 -4.21
N PRO A 911 0.75 -22.46 -3.96
CA PRO A 911 1.31 -22.69 -2.62
C PRO A 911 2.35 -21.64 -2.22
N PHE A 912 2.07 -20.36 -2.49
CA PHE A 912 2.94 -19.22 -2.20
C PHE A 912 2.20 -18.17 -1.40
N ASP A 913 2.96 -17.55 -0.52
CA ASP A 913 2.53 -16.48 0.37
C ASP A 913 3.39 -15.26 0.07
N PHE A 914 2.79 -14.27 -0.60
CA PHE A 914 3.48 -13.03 -0.88
C PHE A 914 3.67 -12.20 0.39
N SER A 915 4.68 -11.35 0.45
CA SER A 915 4.97 -10.54 1.64
C SER A 915 3.95 -9.43 1.88
N THR A 916 3.16 -9.05 0.87
CA THR A 916 2.16 -7.98 0.92
C THR A 916 0.84 -8.40 0.29
N GLY A 917 -0.21 -7.60 0.48
CA GLY A 917 -1.49 -7.77 -0.20
C GLY A 917 -1.35 -7.43 -1.68
N ILE A 918 -1.12 -8.44 -2.51
CA ILE A 918 -0.88 -8.22 -3.95
C ILE A 918 -2.18 -7.89 -4.68
N MET A 919 -2.14 -6.82 -5.47
CA MET A 919 -3.30 -6.37 -6.25
C MET A 919 -2.99 -6.11 -7.72
N ARG A 920 -1.73 -6.02 -8.12
CA ARG A 920 -1.34 -5.92 -9.53
C ARG A 920 -0.27 -6.95 -9.84
N ALA A 921 -0.44 -7.65 -10.95
CA ALA A 921 0.58 -8.53 -11.50
C ALA A 921 0.78 -8.26 -12.99
N ARG A 922 2.02 -8.43 -13.48
CA ARG A 922 2.40 -8.30 -14.89
C ARG A 922 3.49 -9.32 -15.24
N VAL A 923 3.56 -9.67 -16.52
CA VAL A 923 4.65 -10.48 -17.08
C VAL A 923 5.75 -9.54 -17.53
N ASN A 924 6.99 -9.80 -17.12
CA ASN A 924 8.14 -9.05 -17.62
C ASN A 924 8.50 -9.60 -19.02
N PRO A 925 8.47 -8.77 -20.08
CA PRO A 925 8.76 -9.24 -21.44
C PRO A 925 10.21 -9.72 -21.60
N ALA A 926 11.16 -9.22 -20.80
CA ALA A 926 12.56 -9.61 -20.91
C ALA A 926 12.84 -11.03 -20.42
N ASP A 927 12.21 -11.48 -19.32
CA ASP A 927 12.48 -12.80 -18.72
C ASP A 927 11.28 -13.78 -18.75
N GLY A 928 10.09 -13.31 -19.13
CA GLY A 928 8.86 -14.10 -19.20
C GLY A 928 8.30 -14.49 -17.83
N GLN A 929 8.76 -13.86 -16.74
CA GLN A 929 8.33 -14.20 -15.39
C GLN A 929 7.24 -13.26 -14.87
N VAL A 930 6.48 -13.73 -13.88
CA VAL A 930 5.36 -12.98 -13.29
C VAL A 930 5.83 -12.20 -12.07
N TYR A 931 5.53 -10.91 -12.05
CA TYR A 931 5.82 -10.01 -10.93
C TYR A 931 4.51 -9.51 -10.35
N ALA A 932 4.43 -9.41 -9.02
CA ALA A 932 3.27 -8.87 -8.34
C ALA A 932 3.66 -7.86 -7.27
N THR A 933 2.78 -6.87 -7.07
CA THR A 933 2.95 -5.79 -6.10
C THR A 933 1.66 -5.47 -5.36
N GLY A 934 1.82 -4.87 -4.18
CA GLY A 934 0.72 -4.26 -3.46
C GLY A 934 1.13 -3.67 -2.11
N LEU A 935 0.15 -3.57 -1.22
CA LEU A 935 0.25 -2.95 0.10
C LEU A 935 -0.75 -3.61 1.07
N GLN A 936 -0.79 -3.20 2.33
CA GLN A 936 -1.71 -3.77 3.33
C GLN A 936 -2.90 -2.84 3.59
N GLY A 937 -2.69 -1.52 3.63
CA GLY A 937 -3.69 -0.45 3.66
C GLY A 937 -4.96 -0.72 4.48
N TRP A 938 -5.96 -1.36 3.85
CA TRP A 938 -7.34 -1.49 4.33
C TRP A 938 -7.82 -2.94 4.48
N ASN A 939 -6.91 -3.86 4.81
CA ASN A 939 -7.19 -5.28 4.82
C ASN A 939 -7.90 -5.79 6.10
N GLY A 940 -9.20 -5.54 6.20
CA GLY A 940 -10.04 -6.09 7.27
C GLY A 940 -10.26 -7.60 7.13
N GLY A 941 -9.83 -8.39 8.11
CA GLY A 941 -10.02 -9.85 8.12
C GLY A 941 -9.10 -10.64 7.17
N GLY A 942 -8.05 -10.00 6.63
CA GLY A 942 -7.06 -10.64 5.79
C GLY A 942 -6.02 -11.47 6.52
N ARG A 943 -5.03 -11.99 5.77
CA ARG A 943 -3.89 -12.72 6.34
C ARG A 943 -3.05 -11.76 7.19
N VAL A 944 -2.73 -12.19 8.41
CA VAL A 944 -1.90 -11.42 9.35
C VAL A 944 -0.45 -11.40 8.86
N GLY A 945 0.29 -10.31 9.12
CA GLY A 945 1.72 -10.20 8.81
C GLY A 945 2.06 -9.69 7.41
N LEU A 946 1.07 -9.24 6.63
CA LEU A 946 1.32 -8.58 5.35
C LEU A 946 1.98 -7.21 5.55
N LEU A 947 3.03 -6.94 4.78
CA LEU A 947 3.73 -5.65 4.74
C LEU A 947 2.91 -4.61 3.98
N ASP A 948 3.07 -3.34 4.32
CA ASP A 948 2.41 -2.22 3.61
C ASP A 948 3.13 -1.82 2.29
N LYS A 949 4.02 -2.67 1.82
CA LYS A 949 4.77 -2.56 0.56
C LYS A 949 5.34 -3.91 0.16
N GLY A 950 5.54 -4.13 -1.14
CA GLY A 950 6.30 -5.30 -1.59
C GLY A 950 6.18 -5.54 -3.09
N ILE A 951 7.27 -6.03 -3.68
CA ILE A 951 7.32 -6.52 -5.05
C ILE A 951 8.04 -7.86 -5.03
N GLN A 952 7.41 -8.88 -5.62
CA GLN A 952 8.00 -10.22 -5.71
C GLN A 952 7.80 -10.82 -7.10
N ARG A 953 8.77 -11.64 -7.52
CA ARG A 953 8.77 -12.38 -8.78
C ARG A 953 8.48 -13.84 -8.51
N LEU A 954 7.39 -14.36 -9.08
CA LEU A 954 7.12 -15.79 -9.13
C LEU A 954 7.79 -16.38 -10.38
N ARG A 955 8.95 -17.00 -10.17
CA ARG A 955 9.84 -17.47 -11.24
C ARG A 955 9.75 -18.98 -11.42
N TYR A 956 9.65 -19.43 -12.66
CA TYR A 956 9.78 -20.83 -13.05
C TYR A 956 11.26 -21.26 -13.02
N THR A 957 11.53 -22.43 -12.45
CA THR A 957 12.90 -22.95 -12.25
C THR A 957 13.34 -23.96 -13.31
N GLY A 958 12.45 -24.29 -14.27
CA GLY A 958 12.68 -25.37 -15.23
C GLY A 958 12.32 -26.76 -14.71
N LYS A 959 11.94 -26.92 -13.43
CA LYS A 959 11.53 -28.22 -12.87
C LYS A 959 10.07 -28.55 -13.22
N PRO A 960 9.68 -29.83 -13.35
CA PRO A 960 8.28 -30.21 -13.60
C PRO A 960 7.33 -29.73 -12.50
N TYR A 961 6.14 -29.30 -12.88
CA TYR A 961 5.06 -28.91 -11.95
C TYR A 961 3.84 -29.79 -12.20
N LYS A 962 3.44 -30.61 -11.22
CA LYS A 962 2.22 -31.43 -11.28
C LYS A 962 1.01 -30.55 -10.91
N MET A 963 -0.01 -30.48 -11.76
CA MET A 963 -1.20 -29.63 -11.56
C MET A 963 -2.44 -30.15 -12.29
N LEU A 964 -3.62 -29.64 -11.90
CA LEU A 964 -4.79 -29.67 -12.76
C LEU A 964 -4.57 -28.71 -13.94
N SER A 965 -4.65 -29.26 -15.13
CA SER A 965 -4.45 -28.52 -16.38
C SER A 965 -5.74 -27.95 -16.96
N ASP A 966 -6.90 -28.56 -16.68
CA ASP A 966 -8.21 -28.14 -17.20
C ASP A 966 -9.35 -28.72 -16.36
N CYS A 967 -10.47 -28.01 -16.30
CA CYS A 967 -11.72 -28.41 -15.64
C CYS A 967 -12.91 -28.09 -16.56
N LYS A 968 -13.74 -29.08 -16.87
CA LYS A 968 -14.92 -28.91 -17.74
C LYS A 968 -16.18 -29.51 -17.16
N VAL A 969 -17.26 -28.74 -17.18
CA VAL A 969 -18.61 -29.24 -16.95
C VAL A 969 -19.08 -29.86 -18.25
N GLU A 970 -19.45 -31.14 -18.19
CA GLU A 970 -20.01 -31.90 -19.30
C GLU A 970 -21.36 -32.49 -18.87
N ARG A 971 -22.14 -32.97 -19.84
CA ARG A 971 -23.44 -33.56 -19.55
C ARG A 971 -23.31 -34.71 -18.53
N GLY A 972 -23.91 -34.53 -17.35
CA GLY A 972 -23.93 -35.52 -16.28
C GLY A 972 -22.59 -35.77 -15.58
N GLY A 973 -21.59 -34.89 -15.74
CA GLY A 973 -20.32 -35.07 -15.05
C GLY A 973 -19.36 -33.88 -15.04
N LEU A 974 -18.39 -33.97 -14.14
CA LEU A 974 -17.31 -33.00 -13.97
C LEU A 974 -16.00 -33.64 -14.46
N ARG A 975 -15.42 -33.11 -15.53
CA ARG A 975 -14.14 -33.57 -16.06
C ARG A 975 -12.99 -32.77 -15.43
N LEU A 976 -12.05 -33.50 -14.83
CA LEU A 976 -10.80 -32.96 -14.30
C LEU A 976 -9.64 -33.52 -15.11
N LYS A 977 -8.78 -32.67 -15.66
CA LYS A 977 -7.61 -33.07 -16.46
C LYS A 977 -6.31 -32.65 -15.79
N PHE A 978 -5.35 -33.55 -15.74
CA PHE A 978 -4.04 -33.39 -15.12
C PHE A 978 -2.94 -33.32 -16.19
N ASN A 979 -1.84 -32.64 -15.90
CA ASN A 979 -0.68 -32.65 -16.79
C ASN A 979 0.25 -33.87 -16.59
N PHE A 980 -0.12 -34.79 -15.70
CA PHE A 980 0.63 -36.01 -15.35
C PHE A 980 -0.27 -37.26 -15.38
N PRO A 981 0.28 -38.46 -15.59
CA PRO A 981 -0.48 -39.71 -15.56
C PRO A 981 -0.88 -40.12 -14.14
N LEU A 982 -2.08 -40.68 -14.02
CA LEU A 982 -2.70 -41.06 -12.75
C LEU A 982 -2.55 -42.55 -12.42
N GLU A 983 -2.49 -42.88 -11.13
CA GLU A 983 -2.65 -44.26 -10.67
C GLU A 983 -4.13 -44.65 -10.69
N ILE A 984 -4.45 -45.73 -11.38
CA ILE A 984 -5.84 -46.06 -11.75
C ILE A 984 -6.72 -46.27 -10.52
N ARG A 985 -6.25 -47.00 -9.50
CA ARG A 985 -7.09 -47.36 -8.34
C ARG A 985 -7.44 -46.13 -7.52
N SER A 986 -6.45 -45.31 -7.21
CA SER A 986 -6.64 -44.06 -6.47
C SER A 986 -7.46 -43.06 -7.28
N ALA A 987 -7.23 -42.94 -8.59
CA ALA A 987 -7.98 -41.99 -9.41
C ALA A 987 -9.45 -42.37 -9.62
N THR A 988 -9.80 -43.66 -9.52
CA THR A 988 -11.18 -44.16 -9.69
C THR A 988 -11.89 -44.50 -8.38
N ASP A 989 -11.24 -44.28 -7.24
CA ASP A 989 -11.87 -44.39 -5.92
C ASP A 989 -12.72 -43.15 -5.63
N ILE A 990 -14.01 -43.34 -5.34
CA ILE A 990 -14.91 -42.24 -4.99
C ILE A 990 -14.45 -41.56 -3.70
N ALA A 991 -13.88 -42.32 -2.76
CA ALA A 991 -13.40 -41.77 -1.48
C ALA A 991 -12.21 -40.79 -1.65
N SER A 992 -11.58 -40.76 -2.83
CA SER A 992 -10.55 -39.78 -3.18
C SER A 992 -11.08 -38.38 -3.49
N TYR A 993 -12.41 -38.18 -3.53
CA TYR A 993 -13.04 -36.92 -3.92
C TYR A 993 -14.15 -36.55 -2.92
N ASP A 994 -13.96 -35.45 -2.20
CA ASP A 994 -14.98 -34.81 -1.37
C ASP A 994 -15.53 -33.62 -2.16
N VAL A 995 -16.80 -33.70 -2.59
CA VAL A 995 -17.43 -32.71 -3.48
C VAL A 995 -18.66 -32.14 -2.83
N LYS A 996 -18.64 -30.83 -2.62
CA LYS A 996 -19.70 -30.07 -1.96
C LYS A 996 -20.24 -28.97 -2.85
N GLU A 997 -21.48 -28.58 -2.62
CA GLU A 997 -22.11 -27.49 -3.37
C GLU A 997 -22.98 -26.57 -2.51
N TRP A 998 -23.03 -25.31 -2.90
CA TRP A 998 -23.92 -24.31 -2.29
C TRP A 998 -24.19 -23.12 -3.21
N ASN A 999 -25.29 -22.43 -2.91
CA ASN A 999 -25.67 -21.16 -3.50
C ASN A 999 -25.51 -20.02 -2.50
N TYR A 1000 -25.39 -18.80 -3.03
CA TYR A 1000 -25.41 -17.59 -2.25
C TYR A 1000 -26.71 -16.82 -2.47
N ARG A 1001 -27.12 -16.06 -1.47
CA ARG A 1001 -28.24 -15.10 -1.59
C ARG A 1001 -27.72 -13.68 -1.75
N ARG A 1002 -28.21 -12.99 -2.78
CA ARG A 1002 -28.01 -11.55 -3.00
C ARG A 1002 -28.99 -10.75 -2.16
N GLN A 1003 -28.47 -9.98 -1.21
CA GLN A 1003 -29.26 -9.30 -0.18
C GLN A 1003 -28.55 -8.06 0.35
N LYS A 1004 -29.28 -7.20 1.06
CA LYS A 1004 -28.76 -5.94 1.64
C LYS A 1004 -27.71 -6.15 2.74
N SER A 1005 -27.78 -7.26 3.49
CA SER A 1005 -26.80 -7.58 4.52
C SER A 1005 -25.41 -7.82 3.92
N TYR A 1006 -24.37 -7.63 4.74
CA TYR A 1006 -23.00 -7.87 4.31
C TYR A 1006 -22.77 -9.35 4.02
N GLY A 1007 -22.35 -9.67 2.79
CA GLY A 1007 -22.07 -11.02 2.36
C GLY A 1007 -23.30 -11.93 2.34
N SER A 1008 -23.05 -13.23 2.33
CA SER A 1008 -24.09 -14.24 2.34
C SER A 1008 -23.64 -15.47 3.11
N ASP A 1009 -24.60 -16.08 3.79
CA ASP A 1009 -24.44 -17.45 4.24
C ASP A 1009 -24.42 -18.40 3.02
N MET A 1010 -23.98 -19.64 3.25
CA MET A 1010 -24.10 -20.71 2.25
C MET A 1010 -25.49 -21.35 2.34
N TYR A 1011 -26.11 -21.58 1.19
CA TYR A 1011 -27.44 -22.17 1.09
C TYR A 1011 -27.42 -23.45 0.24
N SER A 1012 -28.05 -24.49 0.78
CA SER A 1012 -28.24 -25.79 0.14
C SER A 1012 -29.04 -25.61 -1.16
N PRO A 1013 -28.52 -26.03 -2.33
CA PRO A 1013 -29.26 -25.96 -3.59
C PRO A 1013 -30.52 -26.85 -3.57
N SER A 1014 -30.47 -28.00 -2.88
CA SER A 1014 -31.59 -28.94 -2.84
C SER A 1014 -32.76 -28.50 -1.94
N THR A 1015 -32.47 -27.82 -0.83
CA THR A 1015 -33.50 -27.42 0.16
C THR A 1015 -33.80 -25.92 0.14
N GLY A 1016 -32.87 -25.10 -0.35
CA GLY A 1016 -32.90 -23.65 -0.26
C GLY A 1016 -32.58 -23.10 1.14
N GLU A 1017 -32.40 -23.95 2.16
CA GLU A 1017 -32.11 -23.56 3.55
C GLU A 1017 -30.61 -23.28 3.74
N LYS A 1018 -30.24 -22.64 4.85
CA LYS A 1018 -28.82 -22.40 5.19
C LYS A 1018 -28.11 -23.74 5.37
N GLY A 1019 -27.07 -24.00 4.58
CA GLY A 1019 -26.37 -25.29 4.56
C GLY A 1019 -25.47 -25.47 3.33
N ILE A 1020 -24.76 -26.60 3.32
CA ILE A 1020 -23.92 -27.07 2.22
C ILE A 1020 -24.41 -28.48 1.89
N ASP A 1021 -24.57 -28.80 0.61
CA ASP A 1021 -24.97 -30.12 0.15
C ASP A 1021 -23.74 -30.95 -0.27
N GLU A 1022 -23.81 -32.25 -0.06
CA GLU A 1022 -22.84 -33.23 -0.59
C GLU A 1022 -23.27 -33.61 -2.01
N MET A 1023 -22.37 -33.47 -2.99
CA MET A 1023 -22.64 -33.83 -4.37
C MET A 1023 -22.37 -35.32 -4.60
N LYS A 1024 -23.40 -36.07 -4.99
CA LYS A 1024 -23.29 -37.53 -5.13
C LYS A 1024 -22.58 -37.95 -6.42
N ILE A 1025 -21.36 -38.47 -6.28
CA ILE A 1025 -20.62 -39.14 -7.36
C ILE A 1025 -21.11 -40.60 -7.46
N THR A 1026 -21.61 -41.01 -8.63
CA THR A 1026 -22.05 -42.41 -8.84
C THR A 1026 -20.95 -43.34 -9.33
N SER A 1027 -20.00 -42.79 -10.09
CA SER A 1027 -18.87 -43.52 -10.65
C SER A 1027 -17.81 -42.54 -11.16
N ILE A 1028 -16.57 -43.00 -11.31
CA ILE A 1028 -15.49 -42.22 -11.88
C ILE A 1028 -14.94 -42.94 -13.10
N SER A 1029 -14.86 -42.23 -14.22
CA SER A 1029 -14.33 -42.77 -15.47
C SER A 1029 -12.96 -42.19 -15.74
N LEU A 1030 -11.94 -43.05 -15.86
CA LEU A 1030 -10.61 -42.63 -16.28
C LEU A 1030 -10.59 -42.41 -17.80
N GLY A 1031 -10.06 -41.27 -18.23
CA GLY A 1031 -9.83 -40.96 -19.63
C GLY A 1031 -8.81 -41.91 -20.28
N VAL A 1032 -8.94 -42.11 -21.59
CA VAL A 1032 -8.05 -43.00 -22.37
C VAL A 1032 -6.59 -42.54 -22.31
N ASP A 1033 -6.35 -41.24 -22.06
CA ASP A 1033 -5.03 -40.65 -21.88
C ASP A 1033 -4.37 -41.00 -20.53
N GLY A 1034 -5.13 -41.58 -19.58
CA GLY A 1034 -4.69 -41.82 -18.20
C GLY A 1034 -4.40 -40.54 -17.42
N ARG A 1035 -4.86 -39.38 -17.91
CA ARG A 1035 -4.60 -38.04 -17.37
C ARG A 1035 -5.87 -37.23 -17.13
N SER A 1036 -7.03 -37.85 -17.31
CA SER A 1036 -8.31 -37.21 -17.08
C SER A 1036 -9.21 -38.13 -16.26
N VAL A 1037 -10.04 -37.56 -15.39
CA VAL A 1037 -11.16 -38.28 -14.75
C VAL A 1037 -12.45 -37.54 -15.04
N ILE A 1038 -13.53 -38.29 -15.20
CA ILE A 1038 -14.90 -37.76 -15.24
C ILE A 1038 -15.60 -38.25 -13.99
N LEU A 1039 -15.95 -37.32 -13.09
CA LEU A 1039 -16.80 -37.59 -11.94
C LEU A 1039 -18.24 -37.60 -12.45
N ASN A 1040 -18.89 -38.76 -12.48
CA ASN A 1040 -20.27 -38.86 -12.96
C ASN A 1040 -21.23 -38.39 -11.86
N VAL A 1041 -21.94 -37.31 -12.14
CA VAL A 1041 -22.88 -36.62 -11.24
C VAL A 1041 -24.21 -36.51 -11.98
N PRO A 1042 -25.15 -37.45 -11.79
CA PRO A 1042 -26.40 -37.48 -12.54
C PRO A 1042 -27.29 -36.24 -12.33
N ASP A 1043 -27.24 -35.66 -11.13
CA ASP A 1043 -28.06 -34.51 -10.72
C ASP A 1043 -27.32 -33.17 -10.88
N LEU A 1044 -26.36 -33.10 -11.81
CA LEU A 1044 -25.56 -31.90 -12.07
C LEU A 1044 -26.43 -30.75 -12.61
N HIS A 1045 -26.33 -29.59 -11.99
CA HIS A 1045 -27.15 -28.42 -12.30
C HIS A 1045 -26.35 -27.12 -12.09
N PRO A 1046 -26.82 -25.97 -12.59
CA PRO A 1046 -26.19 -24.69 -12.29
C PRO A 1046 -26.19 -24.39 -10.79
N VAL A 1047 -25.02 -24.00 -10.27
CA VAL A 1047 -24.78 -23.72 -8.85
C VAL A 1047 -23.66 -22.69 -8.70
N ASN A 1048 -23.78 -21.79 -7.72
CA ASN A 1048 -22.80 -20.72 -7.54
C ASN A 1048 -21.43 -21.27 -7.17
N GLN A 1049 -21.38 -22.34 -6.38
CA GLN A 1049 -20.15 -22.91 -5.90
C GLN A 1049 -20.22 -24.42 -5.81
N VAL A 1050 -19.28 -25.06 -6.49
CA VAL A 1050 -18.80 -26.41 -6.21
C VAL A 1050 -17.42 -26.29 -5.57
N HIS A 1051 -17.19 -27.06 -4.52
CA HIS A 1051 -15.90 -27.20 -3.84
C HIS A 1051 -15.46 -28.65 -3.91
N ILE A 1052 -14.25 -28.89 -4.42
CA ILE A 1052 -13.69 -30.23 -4.56
C ILE A 1052 -12.39 -30.28 -3.77
N LEU A 1053 -12.32 -31.18 -2.79
CA LEU A 1053 -11.06 -31.64 -2.22
C LEU A 1053 -10.76 -33.02 -2.80
N LEU A 1054 -9.66 -33.13 -3.53
CA LEU A 1054 -9.23 -34.41 -4.10
C LEU A 1054 -7.90 -34.86 -3.52
N LYS A 1055 -7.76 -36.18 -3.38
CA LYS A 1055 -6.57 -36.87 -2.87
C LYS A 1055 -6.31 -38.11 -3.70
N ILE A 1056 -5.38 -37.98 -4.65
CA ILE A 1056 -5.08 -39.03 -5.61
C ILE A 1056 -3.59 -39.34 -5.63
N LYS A 1057 -3.23 -40.46 -6.24
CA LYS A 1057 -1.84 -40.83 -6.53
C LYS A 1057 -1.51 -40.64 -8.00
N THR A 1058 -0.30 -40.15 -8.21
CA THR A 1058 0.38 -40.14 -9.49
C THR A 1058 0.76 -41.58 -9.90
N GLN A 1059 0.97 -41.85 -11.18
CA GLN A 1059 1.33 -43.20 -11.66
C GLN A 1059 2.60 -43.77 -10.99
N ASP A 1060 3.52 -42.89 -10.59
CA ASP A 1060 4.75 -43.17 -9.84
C ASP A 1060 4.53 -43.36 -8.31
N GLY A 1061 3.29 -43.20 -7.83
CA GLY A 1061 2.89 -43.48 -6.44
C GLY A 1061 2.98 -42.29 -5.48
N GLU A 1062 3.43 -41.12 -5.94
CA GLU A 1062 3.44 -39.89 -5.15
C GLU A 1062 2.03 -39.36 -4.92
N ASP A 1063 1.78 -38.80 -3.74
CA ASP A 1063 0.51 -38.17 -3.37
C ASP A 1063 0.33 -36.82 -4.08
N PHE A 1064 -0.90 -36.57 -4.52
CA PHE A 1064 -1.35 -35.31 -5.09
C PHE A 1064 -2.67 -34.92 -4.45
N GLU A 1065 -2.67 -33.79 -3.74
CA GLU A 1065 -3.87 -33.18 -3.17
C GLU A 1065 -4.15 -31.85 -3.88
N GLU A 1066 -5.43 -31.56 -4.14
CA GLU A 1066 -5.84 -30.28 -4.69
C GLU A 1066 -7.18 -29.82 -4.12
N GLU A 1067 -7.32 -28.50 -4.02
CA GLU A 1067 -8.53 -27.80 -3.60
C GLU A 1067 -9.03 -26.91 -4.74
N ILE A 1068 -10.25 -27.17 -5.20
CA ILE A 1068 -10.84 -26.52 -6.37
C ILE A 1068 -12.12 -25.80 -5.93
N TYR A 1069 -12.23 -24.52 -6.27
CA TYR A 1069 -13.48 -23.78 -6.22
C TYR A 1069 -13.97 -23.56 -7.65
N TRP A 1070 -15.23 -23.88 -7.93
CA TRP A 1070 -15.77 -23.83 -9.29
C TRP A 1070 -17.20 -23.28 -9.30
N THR A 1071 -17.46 -22.28 -10.14
CA THR A 1071 -18.83 -21.83 -10.42
C THR A 1071 -19.37 -22.52 -11.67
N ILE A 1072 -20.62 -22.99 -11.60
CA ILE A 1072 -21.32 -23.64 -12.74
C ILE A 1072 -22.51 -22.77 -13.10
N ASN A 1073 -22.35 -21.96 -14.15
CA ASN A 1073 -23.44 -21.14 -14.70
C ASN A 1073 -24.28 -21.96 -15.70
N ARG A 1074 -23.66 -22.92 -16.39
CA ARG A 1074 -24.29 -23.77 -17.40
C ARG A 1074 -23.76 -25.21 -17.32
N VAL A 1075 -24.66 -26.17 -17.59
CA VAL A 1075 -24.36 -27.59 -17.83
C VAL A 1075 -24.63 -27.85 -19.31
N ASP A 1076 -23.74 -28.60 -19.97
CA ASP A 1076 -23.87 -28.93 -21.39
C ASP A 1076 -25.06 -29.88 -21.62
N ASP A 1077 -25.81 -29.67 -22.72
CA ASP A 1077 -27.11 -30.31 -23.00
C ASP A 1077 -27.05 -31.79 -23.43
#